data_AF-A0AAU8RU93-F1
#
_entry.id   AF-A0AAU8RU93-F1
#
_cell.length_a   1.000
_cell.length_b   1.000
_cell.length_c   1.000
_cell.angle_alpha   90.00
_cell.angle_beta   90.00
_cell.angle_gamma   90.00
#
_symmetry.space_group_name_H-M   'P 1'
#
loop_
_entity.id
_entity.type
_entity.pdbx_description
1 polymer ?
#
loop_
_entity_poly.entity_id
_entity_poly.type
_entity_poly.pdbx_seq_one_letter_code
_entity_poly.pdbx_strand_id
1 'polypeptide(L)'
;MDYSKLFPNRVYSCVLMTITMLSLSTIQAQSTSKIQHIQSKYDARTLTTVQEEFSKDFTKKSITLKAFAKERGLEVSSTLKDGNQIELVDIGADGTPLYYSTFSDNTSMVSRANTLYTGGALDLGISGQGMKVGVWDSGKALLTHQEYNSRATQGDHTASVSPHATMVLGSMIAKGIKTQAKGVAYNATAISSDWKADKVEVIDAAANGLLLSNHSYGIRPDFVPDWYFGAYIQVSKDWDRIMYNAPYYLMVTAAGNSQKLKFNDAPISGKSVDGFDLLLGFSTSKNGMNVAAVESEIDMDGNLKNAAVASYSSHGPTDDGRIKPDIAGCGANILSTQSTGEKNYDTYSGTSMAAPGITSAMLLLQEYYDRINGSFMKAATLKGLVLHSADDVAAPGPDYKMGWGVMNAKKAAELIVNDEYSSLIIEESLAQGETYSITVDARSGEEFLASVSWTDPAGNFVNKGSLNDMTSALVNDLDIRVTKDNVVSLPWKLDPRNANAPAVKGDNLVDPFEQIQIPNASGTYTITISHKGSLTNENQMFSLIVSGASTSNCKAVIPSGLTMNATSEAAITISWDGIEDSFFEVQYKKENDVEWNTTFSETNTVALDNLAMGSTYMVQLRTNCTSNIFSEYSDTFKFIFDGVLTDDPFQETEKEDVVVAADKLKFSVHPNPTTDQITIDGPLGDNAYYSIVSSTGTLLKKGRAAYNDIKVDDLSSGFYSLTIFEDGEQQSVKFIKN
;
A
#
# COMPACT_ATOMS: atom_id res chain seq x y z
N MET A 1 -57.41 26.41 32.72
CA MET A 1 -58.17 25.15 32.90
C MET A 1 -57.15 24.10 33.32
N ASP A 2 -57.20 23.69 34.57
CA ASP A 2 -56.34 22.66 35.16
C ASP A 2 -57.11 21.33 35.11
N TYR A 3 -56.50 20.25 34.60
CA TYR A 3 -56.78 18.88 35.03
C TYR A 3 -55.55 17.98 34.82
N SER A 4 -54.75 17.96 35.87
CA SER A 4 -53.84 16.93 36.38
C SER A 4 -54.05 15.44 36.00
N LYS A 5 -52.94 14.67 36.16
CA LYS A 5 -52.80 13.30 36.76
C LYS A 5 -52.56 12.07 35.84
N LEU A 6 -51.35 11.47 35.89
CA LEU A 6 -51.01 10.24 36.68
C LEU A 6 -49.65 9.60 36.29
N PHE A 7 -48.72 9.52 37.26
CA PHE A 7 -47.59 8.55 37.38
C PHE A 7 -48.11 7.23 38.04
N PRO A 8 -47.42 6.05 38.20
CA PRO A 8 -45.95 5.80 38.30
C PRO A 8 -45.35 4.41 37.83
N ASN A 9 -44.01 4.31 37.87
CA ASN A 9 -43.06 3.17 38.15
C ASN A 9 -43.38 1.67 37.86
N ARG A 10 -42.46 0.96 37.16
CA ARG A 10 -41.54 -0.11 37.70
C ARG A 10 -40.75 -0.88 36.62
N VAL A 11 -39.52 -1.26 37.00
CA VAL A 11 -38.49 -2.08 36.30
C VAL A 11 -38.85 -3.58 36.32
N TYR A 12 -38.53 -4.36 35.26
CA TYR A 12 -37.94 -5.72 35.30
C TYR A 12 -37.43 -6.19 33.92
N SER A 13 -36.33 -6.95 33.96
CA SER A 13 -35.51 -7.51 32.88
C SER A 13 -36.08 -8.80 32.24
N CYS A 14 -35.71 -9.10 30.98
CA CYS A 14 -35.17 -10.38 30.45
C CYS A 14 -35.64 -10.84 29.04
N VAL A 15 -34.62 -11.05 28.18
CA VAL A 15 -34.43 -12.12 27.16
C VAL A 15 -35.19 -12.04 25.84
N LEU A 16 -34.46 -11.72 24.75
CA LEU A 16 -34.86 -11.94 23.35
C LEU A 16 -33.88 -12.93 22.69
N MET A 17 -34.42 -14.02 22.13
CA MET A 17 -33.70 -15.10 21.46
C MET A 17 -34.06 -15.06 19.96
N THR A 18 -33.07 -14.96 19.08
CA THR A 18 -33.23 -14.92 17.61
C THR A 18 -32.90 -16.29 16.99
N ILE A 19 -33.77 -16.80 16.12
CA ILE A 19 -33.48 -17.93 15.20
C ILE A 19 -34.10 -17.64 13.83
N THR A 20 -33.25 -17.63 12.79
CA THR A 20 -33.60 -17.55 11.36
C THR A 20 -33.34 -18.89 10.67
N MET A 21 -34.23 -19.34 9.78
CA MET A 21 -33.88 -20.21 8.64
C MET A 21 -34.97 -20.17 7.54
N LEU A 22 -34.55 -19.84 6.31
CA LEU A 22 -35.28 -20.09 5.06
C LEU A 22 -34.72 -21.39 4.42
N SER A 23 -35.57 -22.12 3.69
CA SER A 23 -35.11 -23.11 2.70
C SER A 23 -35.75 -22.84 1.33
N LEU A 24 -34.91 -22.86 0.31
CA LEU A 24 -35.24 -22.80 -1.12
C LEU A 24 -35.04 -24.20 -1.73
N SER A 25 -35.86 -24.56 -2.70
CA SER A 25 -35.44 -25.45 -3.78
C SER A 25 -35.99 -24.94 -5.11
N THR A 26 -35.10 -24.88 -6.10
CA THR A 26 -35.33 -24.36 -7.45
C THR A 26 -35.40 -25.51 -8.46
N ILE A 27 -36.28 -25.37 -9.46
CA ILE A 27 -36.24 -26.15 -10.70
C ILE A 27 -35.60 -25.25 -11.77
N GLN A 28 -34.56 -25.78 -12.44
CA GLN A 28 -33.69 -25.11 -13.41
C GLN A 28 -34.31 -24.93 -14.80
N ALA A 29 -33.85 -23.93 -15.55
CA ALA A 29 -34.50 -23.46 -16.78
C ALA A 29 -33.68 -23.54 -18.09
N GLN A 30 -32.51 -24.18 -18.16
CA GLN A 30 -31.85 -24.38 -19.47
C GLN A 30 -31.65 -25.85 -19.76
N SER A 31 -32.66 -26.44 -20.40
CA SER A 31 -32.68 -27.84 -20.78
C SER A 31 -31.72 -28.16 -21.93
N THR A 32 -31.36 -29.43 -21.98
CA THR A 32 -30.42 -30.11 -22.88
C THR A 32 -30.61 -29.80 -24.38
N SER A 33 -31.79 -29.33 -24.81
CA SER A 33 -32.06 -29.01 -26.22
C SER A 33 -31.36 -27.73 -26.71
N LYS A 34 -31.06 -26.77 -25.82
CA LYS A 34 -30.33 -25.54 -26.17
C LYS A 34 -28.83 -25.80 -26.39
N ILE A 35 -28.28 -26.80 -25.72
CA ILE A 35 -26.89 -27.25 -25.84
C ILE A 35 -26.65 -27.96 -27.18
N GLN A 36 -27.62 -28.76 -27.66
CA GLN A 36 -27.54 -29.46 -28.95
C GLN A 36 -27.57 -28.52 -30.17
N HIS A 37 -28.19 -27.34 -30.04
CA HIS A 37 -28.19 -26.33 -31.10
C HIS A 37 -26.81 -25.68 -31.30
N ILE A 38 -26.07 -25.46 -30.21
CA ILE A 38 -24.72 -24.84 -30.21
C ILE A 38 -23.69 -25.80 -30.82
N GLN A 39 -23.74 -27.09 -30.47
CA GLN A 39 -22.83 -28.11 -31.00
C GLN A 39 -22.95 -28.29 -32.53
N SER A 40 -24.10 -27.97 -33.13
CA SER A 40 -24.35 -28.08 -34.58
C SER A 40 -23.61 -27.05 -35.45
N LYS A 41 -22.95 -26.07 -34.82
CA LYS A 41 -22.25 -24.96 -35.49
C LYS A 41 -20.73 -25.08 -35.49
N TYR A 42 -20.19 -26.14 -34.88
CA TYR A 42 -18.76 -26.37 -34.82
C TYR A 42 -18.34 -27.37 -35.89
N ASP A 43 -17.19 -27.14 -36.51
CA ASP A 43 -16.50 -28.19 -37.25
C ASP A 43 -15.89 -29.15 -36.24
N ALA A 44 -16.73 -30.07 -35.78
CA ALA A 44 -16.36 -31.09 -34.83
C ALA A 44 -15.15 -31.91 -35.32
N ARG A 45 -14.94 -32.04 -36.63
CA ARG A 45 -13.83 -32.83 -37.18
C ARG A 45 -12.49 -32.12 -37.03
N THR A 46 -12.47 -30.80 -37.25
CA THR A 46 -11.27 -29.97 -37.03
C THR A 46 -10.94 -29.87 -35.54
N LEU A 47 -11.96 -29.73 -34.67
CA LEU A 47 -11.77 -29.78 -33.22
C LEU A 47 -11.31 -31.17 -32.74
N THR A 48 -11.86 -32.26 -33.29
CA THR A 48 -11.40 -33.62 -32.98
C THR A 48 -9.99 -33.89 -33.49
N THR A 49 -9.57 -33.32 -34.62
CA THR A 49 -8.21 -33.49 -35.15
C THR A 49 -7.16 -32.80 -34.28
N VAL A 50 -7.42 -31.55 -33.88
CA VAL A 50 -6.56 -30.80 -32.94
C VAL A 50 -6.59 -31.43 -31.54
N GLN A 51 -7.76 -31.90 -31.10
CA GLN A 51 -7.91 -32.63 -29.85
C GLN A 51 -7.16 -33.97 -29.89
N GLU A 52 -7.17 -34.72 -30.99
CA GLU A 52 -6.44 -35.99 -31.13
C GLU A 52 -4.93 -35.79 -31.19
N GLU A 53 -4.46 -34.70 -31.81
CA GLU A 53 -3.05 -34.31 -31.85
C GLU A 53 -2.54 -33.97 -30.45
N PHE A 54 -3.23 -33.07 -29.74
CA PHE A 54 -2.89 -32.75 -28.36
C PHE A 54 -3.13 -33.91 -27.38
N SER A 55 -4.13 -34.76 -27.62
CA SER A 55 -4.37 -35.95 -26.79
C SER A 55 -3.32 -37.01 -27.01
N LYS A 56 -2.75 -37.16 -28.21
CA LYS A 56 -1.64 -38.10 -28.47
C LYS A 56 -0.36 -37.65 -27.78
N ASP A 57 -0.04 -36.36 -27.87
CA ASP A 57 1.13 -35.79 -27.20
C ASP A 57 0.96 -35.83 -25.67
N PHE A 58 -0.23 -35.46 -25.18
CA PHE A 58 -0.57 -35.56 -23.75
C PHE A 58 -0.56 -37.01 -23.26
N THR A 59 -1.08 -37.98 -24.02
CA THR A 59 -1.09 -39.40 -23.63
C THR A 59 0.33 -39.98 -23.63
N LYS A 60 1.14 -39.65 -24.63
CA LYS A 60 2.55 -40.08 -24.68
C LYS A 60 3.34 -39.49 -23.53
N LYS A 61 3.13 -38.21 -23.21
CA LYS A 61 3.75 -37.54 -22.06
C LYS A 61 3.26 -38.13 -20.74
N SER A 62 1.94 -38.31 -20.57
CA SER A 62 1.34 -38.90 -19.36
C SER A 62 1.76 -40.34 -19.11
N ILE A 63 1.91 -41.18 -20.16
CA ILE A 63 2.44 -42.54 -20.03
C ILE A 63 3.91 -42.52 -19.62
N THR A 64 4.71 -41.65 -20.24
CA THR A 64 6.14 -41.51 -19.92
C THR A 64 6.32 -41.04 -18.47
N LEU A 65 5.54 -40.05 -18.04
CA LEU A 65 5.56 -39.52 -16.67
C LEU A 65 5.05 -40.54 -15.64
N LYS A 66 3.99 -41.29 -15.94
CA LYS A 66 3.48 -42.36 -15.05
C LYS A 66 4.47 -43.53 -14.96
N ALA A 67 5.15 -43.89 -16.04
CA ALA A 67 6.17 -44.93 -16.03
C ALA A 67 7.39 -44.49 -15.21
N PHE A 68 7.86 -43.26 -15.44
CA PHE A 68 8.95 -42.64 -14.67
C PHE A 68 8.61 -42.52 -13.18
N ALA A 69 7.40 -42.06 -12.86
CA ALA A 69 6.92 -41.95 -11.50
C ALA A 69 6.84 -43.32 -10.81
N LYS A 70 6.34 -44.34 -11.52
CA LYS A 70 6.25 -45.71 -10.99
C LYS A 70 7.62 -46.35 -10.77
N GLU A 71 8.57 -46.13 -11.69
CA GLU A 71 9.94 -46.65 -11.58
C GLU A 71 10.68 -46.06 -10.36
N ARG A 72 10.39 -44.81 -10.02
CA ARG A 72 11.07 -44.07 -8.93
C ARG A 72 10.26 -43.93 -7.64
N GLY A 73 9.07 -44.53 -7.58
CA GLY A 73 8.19 -44.45 -6.42
C GLY A 73 7.66 -43.04 -6.12
N LEU A 74 7.49 -42.22 -7.16
CA LEU A 74 7.01 -40.84 -7.07
C LEU A 74 5.48 -40.77 -7.17
N GLU A 75 4.85 -39.89 -6.39
CA GLU A 75 3.42 -39.61 -6.51
C GLU A 75 3.15 -38.73 -7.73
N VAL A 76 2.17 -39.07 -8.56
CA VAL A 76 1.88 -38.32 -9.79
C VAL A 76 1.10 -37.04 -9.48
N SER A 77 0.28 -37.05 -8.44
CA SER A 77 -0.34 -35.86 -7.86
C SER A 77 -0.61 -36.08 -6.38
N SER A 78 -0.55 -35.01 -5.60
CA SER A 78 -0.92 -35.03 -4.19
C SER A 78 -1.35 -33.65 -3.69
N THR A 79 -1.99 -33.60 -2.53
CA THR A 79 -2.39 -32.37 -1.86
C THR A 79 -1.47 -32.16 -0.68
N LEU A 80 -0.77 -31.03 -0.68
CA LEU A 80 0.12 -30.61 0.41
C LEU A 80 -0.70 -30.29 1.67
N LYS A 81 -0.02 -30.22 2.82
CA LYS A 81 -0.66 -29.98 4.13
C LYS A 81 -1.36 -28.61 4.22
N ASP A 82 -0.97 -27.67 3.38
CA ASP A 82 -1.55 -26.34 3.22
C ASP A 82 -2.76 -26.30 2.26
N GLY A 83 -3.11 -27.43 1.63
CA GLY A 83 -4.21 -27.55 0.68
C GLY A 83 -3.81 -27.30 -0.79
N ASN A 84 -2.56 -26.94 -1.06
CA ASN A 84 -2.06 -26.76 -2.42
C ASN A 84 -1.95 -28.12 -3.14
N GLN A 85 -2.40 -28.19 -4.39
CA GLN A 85 -2.25 -29.40 -5.19
C GLN A 85 -0.92 -29.35 -5.92
N ILE A 86 -0.15 -30.43 -5.83
CA ILE A 86 1.04 -30.65 -6.65
C ILE A 86 0.80 -31.76 -7.68
N GLU A 87 1.34 -31.59 -8.88
CA GLU A 87 1.26 -32.58 -9.95
C GLU A 87 2.61 -32.70 -10.67
N LEU A 88 3.06 -33.94 -10.93
CA LEU A 88 4.24 -34.23 -11.73
C LEU A 88 3.92 -33.98 -13.21
N VAL A 89 4.38 -32.85 -13.72
CA VAL A 89 4.02 -32.37 -15.06
C VAL A 89 5.12 -32.58 -16.10
N ASP A 90 6.37 -32.74 -15.67
CA ASP A 90 7.49 -32.98 -16.60
C ASP A 90 8.72 -33.63 -15.94
N ILE A 91 9.72 -33.94 -16.77
CA ILE A 91 11.05 -34.39 -16.35
C ILE A 91 12.07 -33.43 -16.97
N GLY A 92 12.87 -32.76 -16.13
CA GLY A 92 13.96 -31.89 -16.56
C GLY A 92 14.98 -32.63 -17.43
N ALA A 93 15.74 -31.88 -18.23
CA ALA A 93 16.73 -32.46 -19.15
C ALA A 93 17.84 -33.29 -18.45
N ASP A 94 17.99 -33.11 -17.14
CA ASP A 94 18.88 -33.81 -16.23
C ASP A 94 18.23 -35.03 -15.53
N GLY A 95 16.95 -35.31 -15.80
CA GLY A 95 16.19 -36.39 -15.17
C GLY A 95 15.53 -36.01 -13.84
N THR A 96 15.45 -34.71 -13.52
CA THR A 96 14.76 -34.20 -12.32
C THR A 96 13.24 -34.20 -12.50
N PRO A 97 12.43 -34.79 -11.59
CA PRO A 97 10.98 -34.67 -11.63
C PRO A 97 10.54 -33.22 -11.40
N LEU A 98 9.75 -32.66 -12.32
CA LEU A 98 9.22 -31.31 -12.21
C LEU A 98 7.76 -31.37 -11.76
N TYR A 99 7.53 -30.98 -10.51
CA TYR A 99 6.20 -30.81 -9.94
C TYR A 99 5.75 -29.37 -10.07
N TYR A 100 4.51 -29.16 -10.49
CA TYR A 100 3.84 -27.86 -10.38
C TYR A 100 2.96 -27.87 -9.15
N SER A 101 2.87 -26.74 -8.45
CA SER A 101 1.95 -26.52 -7.32
C SER A 101 0.90 -25.49 -7.70
N THR A 102 -0.32 -25.61 -7.17
CA THR A 102 -1.28 -24.50 -7.17
C THR A 102 -0.77 -23.41 -6.22
N PHE A 103 -0.64 -22.19 -6.72
CA PHE A 103 -0.47 -20.99 -5.90
C PHE A 103 -1.83 -20.28 -5.85
N SER A 104 -2.40 -20.10 -4.67
CA SER A 104 -3.52 -19.16 -4.47
C SER A 104 -3.02 -18.02 -3.61
N ASP A 105 -2.26 -17.10 -4.20
CA ASP A 105 -1.80 -15.94 -3.45
C ASP A 105 -2.99 -15.05 -3.11
N ASN A 106 -3.06 -14.62 -1.84
CA ASN A 106 -4.03 -13.63 -1.43
C ASN A 106 -3.71 -12.32 -2.17
N THR A 107 -4.68 -11.74 -2.90
CA THR A 107 -4.50 -10.52 -3.70
C THR A 107 -3.83 -9.39 -2.92
N SER A 108 -3.99 -9.35 -1.59
CA SER A 108 -3.36 -8.37 -0.71
C SER A 108 -1.86 -8.56 -0.46
N MET A 109 -1.36 -9.80 -0.53
CA MET A 109 0.08 -10.06 -0.41
C MET A 109 0.83 -9.46 -1.59
N VAL A 110 0.21 -9.48 -2.77
CA VAL A 110 0.97 -9.20 -3.99
C VAL A 110 1.10 -7.71 -4.31
N SER A 111 0.14 -6.89 -3.88
CA SER A 111 0.31 -5.42 -3.84
C SER A 111 1.05 -4.94 -2.59
N ARG A 112 1.38 -5.86 -1.67
CA ARG A 112 1.85 -5.60 -0.29
C ARG A 112 0.87 -4.84 0.58
N ALA A 113 -0.41 -4.76 0.19
CA ALA A 113 -1.43 -4.19 1.05
C ALA A 113 -1.53 -4.91 2.41
N ASN A 114 -1.17 -6.20 2.47
CA ASN A 114 -1.11 -6.96 3.72
C ASN A 114 -0.22 -6.32 4.79
N THR A 115 0.82 -5.58 4.39
CA THR A 115 1.73 -4.93 5.34
C THR A 115 1.06 -3.76 6.07
N LEU A 116 0.01 -3.19 5.50
CA LEU A 116 -0.73 -2.04 6.05
C LEU A 116 -1.81 -2.45 7.08
N TYR A 117 -2.13 -3.74 7.16
CA TYR A 117 -3.21 -4.24 8.03
C TYR A 117 -2.77 -4.32 9.48
N THR A 118 -3.74 -4.47 10.41
CA THR A 118 -3.44 -4.88 11.78
C THR A 118 -2.73 -6.24 11.78
N GLY A 119 -1.61 -6.34 12.49
CA GLY A 119 -0.73 -7.51 12.52
C GLY A 119 0.10 -7.71 11.25
N GLY A 120 0.02 -6.79 10.27
CA GLY A 120 0.93 -6.74 9.13
C GLY A 120 2.28 -6.13 9.48
N ALA A 121 3.24 -6.16 8.56
CA ALA A 121 4.62 -5.70 8.83
C ALA A 121 4.73 -4.23 9.31
N LEU A 122 3.83 -3.34 8.89
CA LEU A 122 3.76 -1.96 9.38
C LEU A 122 2.68 -1.74 10.46
N ASP A 123 1.81 -2.73 10.71
CA ASP A 123 0.73 -2.72 11.71
C ASP A 123 -0.14 -1.44 11.72
N LEU A 124 -0.43 -0.87 10.55
CA LEU A 124 -1.10 0.44 10.45
C LEU A 124 -2.62 0.38 10.67
N GLY A 125 -3.23 -0.82 10.68
CA GLY A 125 -4.68 -0.98 10.83
C GLY A 125 -5.49 -0.33 9.70
N ILE A 126 -4.94 -0.28 8.49
CA ILE A 126 -5.57 0.26 7.28
C ILE A 126 -6.32 -0.88 6.58
N SER A 127 -7.58 -0.70 6.19
CA SER A 127 -8.40 -1.83 5.67
C SER A 127 -9.48 -1.45 4.65
N GLY A 128 -9.55 -0.17 4.30
CA GLY A 128 -10.56 0.46 3.48
C GLY A 128 -11.74 0.96 4.31
N GLN A 129 -11.65 1.00 5.64
CA GLN A 129 -12.78 1.40 6.49
C GLN A 129 -13.15 2.87 6.20
N GLY A 130 -14.44 3.11 5.89
CA GLY A 130 -14.91 4.45 5.50
C GLY A 130 -14.62 4.83 4.04
N MET A 131 -13.85 4.01 3.32
CA MET A 131 -13.51 4.26 1.91
C MET A 131 -14.57 3.68 0.97
N LYS A 132 -14.70 4.30 -0.20
CA LYS A 132 -15.60 3.89 -1.28
C LYS A 132 -14.85 3.78 -2.60
N VAL A 133 -15.08 2.70 -3.34
CA VAL A 133 -14.50 2.47 -4.68
C VAL A 133 -15.56 2.22 -5.74
N GLY A 134 -15.31 2.66 -6.96
CA GLY A 134 -16.20 2.41 -8.08
C GLY A 134 -15.73 1.25 -8.95
N VAL A 135 -16.67 0.42 -9.43
CA VAL A 135 -16.38 -0.70 -10.32
C VAL A 135 -17.33 -0.64 -11.51
N TRP A 136 -16.78 -0.44 -12.70
CA TRP A 136 -17.50 -0.55 -13.96
C TRP A 136 -17.05 -1.80 -14.70
N ASP A 137 -18.01 -2.58 -15.18
CA ASP A 137 -17.76 -3.86 -15.83
C ASP A 137 -18.88 -4.23 -16.82
N SER A 138 -18.97 -5.47 -17.29
CA SER A 138 -19.99 -5.89 -18.26
C SER A 138 -21.43 -5.92 -17.72
N GLY A 139 -21.58 -5.71 -16.40
CA GLY A 139 -22.80 -5.79 -15.62
C GLY A 139 -22.47 -5.49 -14.16
N LYS A 140 -23.46 -5.58 -13.27
CA LYS A 140 -23.20 -5.49 -11.83
C LYS A 140 -22.63 -6.78 -11.27
N ALA A 141 -21.89 -6.70 -10.17
CA ALA A 141 -21.53 -7.86 -9.37
C ALA A 141 -22.79 -8.53 -8.76
N LEU A 142 -22.66 -9.80 -8.35
CA LEU A 142 -23.64 -10.47 -7.51
C LEU A 142 -23.60 -9.86 -6.10
N LEU A 143 -24.29 -8.75 -5.90
CA LEU A 143 -24.26 -7.97 -4.65
C LEU A 143 -24.71 -8.77 -3.42
N THR A 144 -25.47 -9.85 -3.60
CA THR A 144 -25.93 -10.73 -2.53
C THR A 144 -24.89 -11.77 -2.10
N HIS A 145 -23.71 -11.82 -2.74
CA HIS A 145 -22.64 -12.71 -2.32
C HIS A 145 -22.23 -12.42 -0.86
N GLN A 146 -22.03 -13.47 -0.06
CA GLN A 146 -21.81 -13.39 1.39
C GLN A 146 -20.65 -12.47 1.78
N GLU A 147 -19.64 -12.39 0.91
CA GLU A 147 -18.45 -11.57 1.10
C GLU A 147 -18.73 -10.06 1.08
N TYR A 148 -19.83 -9.61 0.45
CA TYR A 148 -20.09 -8.19 0.24
C TYR A 148 -21.00 -7.56 1.27
N ASN A 149 -21.91 -8.34 1.86
CA ASN A 149 -22.96 -7.85 2.75
C ASN A 149 -23.63 -6.55 2.21
N SER A 150 -23.83 -5.53 3.03
CA SER A 150 -24.39 -4.24 2.61
C SER A 150 -23.35 -3.26 2.06
N ARG A 151 -22.07 -3.66 1.93
CA ARG A 151 -20.99 -2.77 1.48
C ARG A 151 -20.92 -2.62 -0.04
N ALA A 152 -21.54 -3.52 -0.80
CA ALA A 152 -21.65 -3.40 -2.25
C ALA A 152 -23.06 -2.92 -2.63
N THR A 153 -23.13 -1.80 -3.35
CA THR A 153 -24.38 -1.26 -3.87
C THR A 153 -24.33 -1.18 -5.39
N GLN A 154 -25.51 -1.14 -5.99
CA GLN A 154 -25.63 -0.93 -7.42
C GLN A 154 -25.51 0.55 -7.74
N GLY A 155 -24.72 0.91 -8.75
CA GLY A 155 -24.54 2.31 -9.20
C GLY A 155 -25.52 2.75 -10.29
N ASP A 156 -26.10 1.83 -11.05
CA ASP A 156 -26.93 2.11 -12.22
C ASP A 156 -28.28 1.35 -12.19
N HIS A 157 -28.96 1.25 -13.34
CA HIS A 157 -30.21 0.49 -13.49
C HIS A 157 -30.01 -0.90 -14.15
N THR A 158 -28.78 -1.40 -14.25
CA THR A 158 -28.50 -2.68 -14.90
C THR A 158 -29.09 -3.87 -14.12
N ALA A 159 -29.90 -4.69 -14.77
CA ALA A 159 -30.36 -5.93 -14.17
C ALA A 159 -29.34 -7.07 -14.31
N SER A 160 -28.33 -6.92 -15.17
CA SER A 160 -27.41 -7.99 -15.56
C SER A 160 -26.34 -8.22 -14.49
N VAL A 161 -26.36 -9.41 -13.87
CA VAL A 161 -25.27 -9.86 -13.01
C VAL A 161 -24.15 -10.42 -13.88
N SER A 162 -22.95 -9.87 -13.74
CA SER A 162 -21.75 -10.31 -14.44
C SER A 162 -20.88 -11.21 -13.56
N PRO A 163 -20.50 -12.42 -14.03
CA PRO A 163 -19.47 -13.23 -13.38
C PRO A 163 -18.16 -12.47 -13.22
N HIS A 164 -17.75 -11.77 -14.28
CA HIS A 164 -16.51 -11.00 -14.30
C HIS A 164 -16.54 -9.87 -13.27
N ALA A 165 -17.60 -9.05 -13.23
CA ALA A 165 -17.78 -8.00 -12.24
C ALA A 165 -17.77 -8.53 -10.80
N THR A 166 -18.33 -9.72 -10.59
CA THR A 166 -18.34 -10.39 -9.27
C THR A 166 -16.93 -10.77 -8.85
N MET A 167 -16.11 -11.34 -9.74
CA MET A 167 -14.71 -11.67 -9.42
C MET A 167 -13.85 -10.43 -9.18
N VAL A 168 -14.04 -9.39 -10.00
CA VAL A 168 -13.35 -8.11 -9.87
C VAL A 168 -13.66 -7.50 -8.51
N LEU A 169 -14.95 -7.36 -8.17
CA LEU A 169 -15.39 -6.78 -6.91
C LEU A 169 -14.92 -7.60 -5.69
N GLY A 170 -14.88 -8.93 -5.83
CA GLY A 170 -14.41 -9.84 -4.78
C GLY A 170 -12.95 -9.59 -4.42
N SER A 171 -12.10 -9.39 -5.44
CA SER A 171 -10.67 -9.10 -5.26
C SER A 171 -10.45 -7.77 -4.52
N MET A 172 -11.42 -6.86 -4.60
CA MET A 172 -11.35 -5.54 -3.98
C MET A 172 -11.88 -5.55 -2.54
N ILE A 173 -13.11 -6.00 -2.32
CA ILE A 173 -13.82 -5.74 -1.07
C ILE A 173 -14.36 -6.99 -0.36
N ALA A 174 -14.04 -8.21 -0.80
CA ALA A 174 -14.50 -9.40 -0.09
C ALA A 174 -14.06 -9.36 1.38
N LYS A 175 -15.00 -9.59 2.30
CA LYS A 175 -14.76 -9.46 3.75
C LYS A 175 -13.68 -10.41 4.26
N GLY A 176 -13.50 -11.55 3.57
CA GLY A 176 -12.64 -12.65 4.00
C GLY A 176 -13.39 -13.68 4.83
N ILE A 177 -14.70 -13.89 4.57
CA ILE A 177 -15.44 -15.03 5.14
C ILE A 177 -14.74 -16.34 4.72
N LYS A 178 -14.33 -16.43 3.45
CA LYS A 178 -13.26 -17.32 3.03
C LYS A 178 -11.94 -16.57 3.11
N THR A 179 -11.09 -16.93 4.07
CA THR A 179 -9.85 -16.20 4.36
C THR A 179 -8.92 -16.05 3.14
N GLN A 180 -8.82 -17.07 2.28
CA GLN A 180 -7.99 -17.00 1.07
C GLN A 180 -8.53 -16.07 -0.02
N ALA A 181 -9.83 -15.75 0.00
CA ALA A 181 -10.48 -14.88 -0.98
C ALA A 181 -10.76 -13.48 -0.41
N LYS A 182 -10.08 -13.10 0.68
CA LYS A 182 -10.21 -11.79 1.31
C LYS A 182 -9.76 -10.72 0.31
N GLY A 183 -10.62 -9.73 0.08
CA GLY A 183 -10.31 -8.60 -0.78
C GLY A 183 -9.22 -7.72 -0.17
N VAL A 184 -8.58 -6.93 -1.02
CA VAL A 184 -7.51 -6.00 -0.58
C VAL A 184 -8.08 -4.93 0.37
N ALA A 185 -9.10 -4.19 -0.05
CA ALA A 185 -9.80 -3.23 0.80
C ALA A 185 -11.05 -3.87 1.45
N TYR A 186 -10.85 -4.92 2.25
CA TYR A 186 -11.90 -5.78 2.79
C TYR A 186 -12.92 -5.11 3.72
N ASN A 187 -12.68 -3.87 4.18
CA ASN A 187 -13.65 -3.05 4.92
C ASN A 187 -14.23 -1.89 4.10
N ALA A 188 -13.82 -1.70 2.84
CA ALA A 188 -14.37 -0.68 1.97
C ALA A 188 -15.79 -0.99 1.50
N THR A 189 -16.46 0.06 1.05
CA THR A 189 -17.71 -0.02 0.29
C THR A 189 -17.44 0.14 -1.20
N ALA A 190 -18.37 -0.34 -2.03
CA ALA A 190 -18.24 -0.22 -3.47
C ALA A 190 -19.57 0.06 -4.16
N ILE A 191 -19.51 0.82 -5.25
CA ILE A 191 -20.58 0.89 -6.25
C ILE A 191 -20.20 0.01 -7.44
N SER A 192 -21.14 -0.81 -7.91
CA SER A 192 -20.97 -1.66 -9.10
C SER A 192 -21.99 -1.26 -10.17
N SER A 193 -21.46 -0.90 -11.35
CA SER A 193 -22.22 -0.46 -12.53
C SER A 193 -21.80 -1.25 -13.78
N ASP A 194 -22.64 -1.22 -14.81
CA ASP A 194 -22.25 -1.66 -16.14
C ASP A 194 -21.55 -0.55 -16.95
N TRP A 195 -20.80 -0.92 -17.97
CA TRP A 195 -19.95 -0.01 -18.74
C TRP A 195 -20.71 0.92 -19.70
N LYS A 196 -22.04 0.84 -19.84
CA LYS A 196 -22.73 1.47 -20.99
C LYS A 196 -22.75 2.99 -20.90
N ALA A 197 -22.74 3.53 -19.69
CA ALA A 197 -22.73 4.97 -19.42
C ALA A 197 -21.57 5.37 -18.50
N ASP A 198 -20.49 4.59 -18.50
CA ASP A 198 -19.33 4.70 -17.61
C ASP A 198 -18.81 6.12 -17.40
N LYS A 199 -18.58 6.87 -18.48
CA LYS A 199 -18.10 8.26 -18.42
C LYS A 199 -19.06 9.18 -17.65
N VAL A 200 -20.36 9.05 -17.90
CA VAL A 200 -21.37 9.92 -17.27
C VAL A 200 -21.49 9.58 -15.79
N GLU A 201 -21.53 8.29 -15.47
CA GLU A 201 -21.66 7.79 -14.11
C GLU A 201 -20.41 8.09 -13.27
N VAL A 202 -19.22 7.99 -13.86
CA VAL A 202 -17.98 8.36 -13.18
C VAL A 202 -17.91 9.87 -12.93
N ILE A 203 -18.32 10.71 -13.89
CA ILE A 203 -18.34 12.17 -13.67
C ILE A 203 -19.22 12.50 -12.46
N ASP A 204 -20.42 11.90 -12.38
CA ASP A 204 -21.31 12.08 -11.23
C ASP A 204 -20.67 11.53 -9.93
N ALA A 205 -20.10 10.32 -9.97
CA ALA A 205 -19.48 9.73 -8.79
C ALA A 205 -18.28 10.55 -8.29
N ALA A 206 -17.41 11.03 -9.18
CA ALA A 206 -16.26 11.86 -8.86
C ALA A 206 -16.69 13.23 -8.31
N ALA A 207 -17.73 13.86 -8.89
CA ALA A 207 -18.32 15.08 -8.35
C ALA A 207 -18.90 14.90 -6.93
N ASN A 208 -19.28 13.67 -6.58
CA ASN A 208 -19.73 13.27 -5.26
C ASN A 208 -18.62 12.62 -4.40
N GLY A 209 -17.35 12.87 -4.72
CA GLY A 209 -16.20 12.50 -3.89
C GLY A 209 -15.62 11.10 -4.12
N LEU A 210 -15.95 10.42 -5.23
CA LEU A 210 -15.28 9.16 -5.57
C LEU A 210 -13.82 9.42 -5.98
N LEU A 211 -12.88 8.82 -5.25
CA LEU A 211 -11.44 8.98 -5.49
C LEU A 211 -10.89 8.01 -6.54
N LEU A 212 -11.39 6.77 -6.57
CA LEU A 212 -10.83 5.69 -7.37
C LEU A 212 -11.92 4.87 -8.04
N SER A 213 -11.69 4.47 -9.28
CA SER A 213 -12.50 3.45 -9.95
C SER A 213 -11.66 2.43 -10.70
N ASN A 214 -12.17 1.20 -10.77
CA ASN A 214 -11.59 0.11 -11.53
C ASN A 214 -12.40 -0.17 -12.80
N HIS A 215 -11.68 -0.30 -13.92
CA HIS A 215 -12.21 -0.60 -15.26
C HIS A 215 -11.45 -1.78 -15.87
N SER A 216 -11.91 -3.00 -15.57
CA SER A 216 -11.30 -4.26 -16.04
C SER A 216 -11.89 -4.74 -17.37
N TYR A 217 -12.14 -3.80 -18.29
CA TYR A 217 -12.66 -4.05 -19.63
C TYR A 217 -11.92 -3.18 -20.64
N GLY A 218 -12.21 -3.33 -21.93
CA GLY A 218 -11.58 -2.55 -22.98
C GLY A 218 -12.15 -2.88 -24.36
N ILE A 219 -11.59 -2.24 -25.38
CA ILE A 219 -11.93 -2.53 -26.78
C ILE A 219 -11.45 -3.94 -27.11
N ARG A 220 -12.32 -4.70 -27.79
CA ARG A 220 -11.98 -6.05 -28.26
C ARG A 220 -10.98 -5.96 -29.43
N PRO A 221 -9.76 -6.50 -29.31
CA PRO A 221 -8.68 -6.26 -30.28
C PRO A 221 -8.92 -6.85 -31.68
N ASP A 222 -9.56 -8.01 -31.79
CA ASP A 222 -9.83 -8.68 -33.08
C ASP A 222 -10.96 -8.00 -33.90
N PHE A 223 -11.54 -6.91 -33.39
CA PHE A 223 -12.64 -6.17 -34.00
C PHE A 223 -12.22 -4.78 -34.50
N VAL A 224 -10.94 -4.44 -34.40
CA VAL A 224 -10.40 -3.14 -34.81
C VAL A 224 -9.23 -3.31 -35.78
N PRO A 225 -9.02 -2.36 -36.71
CA PRO A 225 -7.84 -2.35 -37.57
C PRO A 225 -6.58 -1.95 -36.78
N ASP A 226 -5.41 -2.32 -37.31
CA ASP A 226 -4.10 -2.14 -36.65
C ASP A 226 -3.83 -0.73 -36.11
N TRP A 227 -4.30 0.32 -36.79
CA TRP A 227 -4.06 1.71 -36.35
C TRP A 227 -4.70 2.06 -34.99
N TYR A 228 -5.60 1.24 -34.45
CA TYR A 228 -6.16 1.47 -33.11
C TYR A 228 -5.18 1.13 -31.98
N PHE A 229 -4.28 0.19 -32.21
CA PHE A 229 -3.29 -0.21 -31.20
C PHE A 229 -2.35 0.95 -30.93
N GLY A 230 -2.05 1.18 -29.65
CA GLY A 230 -1.18 2.26 -29.19
C GLY A 230 -1.76 3.68 -29.34
N ALA A 231 -2.78 3.87 -30.17
CA ALA A 231 -3.25 5.18 -30.57
C ALA A 231 -3.98 5.95 -29.46
N TYR A 232 -3.71 7.26 -29.42
CA TYR A 232 -4.50 8.21 -28.65
C TYR A 232 -5.75 8.62 -29.44
N ILE A 233 -6.90 8.06 -29.06
CA ILE A 233 -8.18 8.26 -29.77
C ILE A 233 -9.19 9.04 -28.91
N GLN A 234 -10.38 9.30 -29.44
CA GLN A 234 -11.39 10.12 -28.74
C GLN A 234 -11.75 9.58 -27.36
N VAL A 235 -11.80 8.24 -27.17
CA VAL A 235 -12.09 7.67 -25.85
C VAL A 235 -10.99 7.99 -24.84
N SER A 236 -9.71 7.94 -25.23
CA SER A 236 -8.56 8.30 -24.39
C SER A 236 -8.62 9.77 -24.00
N LYS A 237 -8.92 10.65 -24.97
CA LYS A 237 -9.10 12.09 -24.77
C LYS A 237 -10.23 12.43 -23.81
N ASP A 238 -11.37 11.75 -23.94
CA ASP A 238 -12.51 11.97 -23.04
C ASP A 238 -12.15 11.64 -21.59
N TRP A 239 -11.43 10.54 -21.36
CA TRP A 239 -11.00 10.13 -20.02
C TRP A 239 -9.94 11.07 -19.42
N ASP A 240 -8.96 11.52 -20.21
CA ASP A 240 -8.03 12.56 -19.75
C ASP A 240 -8.77 13.84 -19.35
N ARG A 241 -9.80 14.24 -20.11
CA ARG A 241 -10.64 15.39 -19.77
C ARG A 241 -11.40 15.19 -18.46
N ILE A 242 -11.93 13.99 -18.19
CA ILE A 242 -12.61 13.69 -16.92
C ILE A 242 -11.63 13.83 -15.75
N MET A 243 -10.48 13.16 -15.81
CA MET A 243 -9.48 13.20 -14.73
C MET A 243 -8.89 14.60 -14.53
N TYR A 244 -8.66 15.36 -15.60
CA TYR A 244 -8.18 16.74 -15.51
C TYR A 244 -9.18 17.67 -14.78
N ASN A 245 -10.48 17.48 -15.00
CA ASN A 245 -11.52 18.27 -14.33
C ASN A 245 -11.93 17.71 -12.95
N ALA A 246 -11.43 16.54 -12.58
CA ALA A 246 -11.63 15.91 -11.27
C ALA A 246 -10.26 15.52 -10.67
N PRO A 247 -9.46 16.48 -10.17
CA PRO A 247 -8.04 16.29 -9.86
C PRO A 247 -7.74 15.29 -8.74
N TYR A 248 -8.75 14.89 -7.96
CA TYR A 248 -8.65 13.84 -6.93
C TYR A 248 -9.06 12.44 -7.43
N TYR A 249 -9.72 12.37 -8.59
CA TYR A 249 -10.23 11.13 -9.15
C TYR A 249 -9.20 10.47 -10.06
N LEU A 250 -8.91 9.20 -9.79
CA LEU A 250 -8.00 8.37 -10.59
C LEU A 250 -8.72 7.13 -11.13
N MET A 251 -8.74 7.02 -12.46
CA MET A 251 -9.18 5.82 -13.16
C MET A 251 -8.07 4.78 -13.22
N VAL A 252 -8.35 3.54 -12.80
CA VAL A 252 -7.46 2.38 -12.92
C VAL A 252 -8.01 1.40 -13.95
N THR A 253 -7.17 0.95 -14.88
CA THR A 253 -7.55 0.15 -16.04
C THR A 253 -6.67 -1.09 -16.19
N ALA A 254 -7.24 -2.16 -16.73
CA ALA A 254 -6.46 -3.34 -17.10
C ALA A 254 -5.73 -3.13 -18.44
N ALA A 255 -4.48 -3.57 -18.57
CA ALA A 255 -3.71 -3.45 -19.81
C ALA A 255 -4.30 -4.27 -20.99
N GLY A 256 -4.90 -5.42 -20.69
CA GLY A 256 -5.43 -6.36 -21.68
C GLY A 256 -4.66 -7.69 -21.67
N ASN A 257 -5.22 -8.71 -22.34
CA ASN A 257 -4.74 -10.09 -22.29
C ASN A 257 -4.31 -10.62 -23.69
N SER A 258 -3.72 -9.77 -24.52
CA SER A 258 -3.56 -10.05 -25.97
C SER A 258 -2.15 -10.44 -26.41
N GLN A 259 -1.19 -10.55 -25.49
CA GLN A 259 0.25 -10.66 -25.80
C GLN A 259 0.59 -11.73 -26.83
N LYS A 260 -0.02 -12.92 -26.71
CA LYS A 260 0.25 -14.08 -27.60
C LYS A 260 -0.75 -14.21 -28.75
N LEU A 261 -1.73 -13.33 -28.85
CA LEU A 261 -2.85 -13.48 -29.79
C LEU A 261 -2.56 -12.90 -31.18
N LYS A 262 -1.47 -12.13 -31.34
CA LYS A 262 -1.02 -11.57 -32.63
C LYS A 262 -2.11 -10.75 -33.33
N PHE A 263 -2.85 -9.93 -32.57
CA PHE A 263 -3.95 -9.13 -33.10
C PHE A 263 -3.52 -7.82 -33.76
N ASN A 264 -2.26 -7.40 -33.61
CA ASN A 264 -1.68 -6.25 -34.30
C ASN A 264 -0.66 -6.76 -35.34
N ASP A 265 -0.99 -6.68 -36.63
CA ASP A 265 -0.12 -7.16 -37.72
C ASP A 265 1.01 -6.18 -38.04
N ALA A 266 0.88 -4.90 -37.66
CA ALA A 266 1.81 -3.83 -37.97
C ALA A 266 2.22 -3.01 -36.73
N PRO A 267 2.77 -3.63 -35.67
CA PRO A 267 3.14 -2.93 -34.46
C PRO A 267 4.23 -1.89 -34.71
N ILE A 268 4.25 -0.82 -33.90
CA ILE A 268 5.28 0.23 -34.00
C ILE A 268 6.71 -0.28 -33.80
N SER A 269 6.89 -1.42 -33.11
CA SER A 269 8.18 -2.07 -32.90
C SER A 269 8.07 -3.58 -33.06
N GLY A 270 9.04 -4.16 -33.79
CA GLY A 270 9.17 -5.62 -33.95
C GLY A 270 8.10 -6.22 -34.87
N LYS A 271 7.65 -7.41 -34.53
CA LYS A 271 6.63 -8.19 -35.24
C LYS A 271 5.51 -8.55 -34.25
N SER A 272 4.34 -8.91 -34.76
CA SER A 272 3.18 -9.33 -33.96
C SER A 272 3.47 -10.45 -32.95
N VAL A 273 4.44 -11.32 -33.26
CA VAL A 273 4.87 -12.41 -32.37
C VAL A 273 5.63 -11.93 -31.13
N ASP A 274 6.20 -10.73 -31.18
CA ASP A 274 6.92 -10.12 -30.06
C ASP A 274 5.94 -9.57 -29.02
N GLY A 275 4.70 -9.27 -29.44
CA GLY A 275 3.59 -8.90 -28.57
C GLY A 275 3.75 -7.54 -27.89
N PHE A 276 4.27 -6.56 -28.63
CA PHE A 276 4.24 -5.13 -28.28
C PHE A 276 3.11 -4.42 -29.01
N ASP A 277 2.80 -3.21 -28.53
CA ASP A 277 1.80 -2.32 -29.12
C ASP A 277 0.41 -2.96 -29.13
N LEU A 278 -0.09 -3.23 -27.92
CA LEU A 278 -1.33 -4.00 -27.70
C LEU A 278 -2.38 -3.25 -26.88
N LEU A 279 -2.10 -2.00 -26.50
CA LEU A 279 -2.99 -1.19 -25.69
C LEU A 279 -4.03 -0.48 -26.56
N LEU A 280 -5.26 -0.37 -26.06
CA LEU A 280 -6.39 0.14 -26.82
C LEU A 280 -7.24 1.09 -26.00
N GLY A 281 -7.81 2.09 -26.66
CA GLY A 281 -8.83 2.96 -26.09
C GLY A 281 -8.36 3.67 -24.82
N PHE A 282 -9.13 3.59 -23.74
CA PHE A 282 -8.84 4.36 -22.52
C PHE A 282 -7.58 3.90 -21.78
N SER A 283 -7.05 2.71 -22.09
CA SER A 283 -5.74 2.26 -21.62
C SER A 283 -4.58 3.13 -22.13
N THR A 284 -4.79 3.86 -23.24
CA THR A 284 -3.82 4.83 -23.79
C THR A 284 -4.05 6.26 -23.27
N SER A 285 -4.94 6.48 -22.28
CA SER A 285 -5.06 7.77 -21.59
C SER A 285 -3.78 8.11 -20.82
N LYS A 286 -3.44 9.40 -20.72
CA LYS A 286 -2.23 9.87 -20.04
C LYS A 286 -2.37 9.81 -18.52
N ASN A 287 -3.53 10.26 -18.04
CA ASN A 287 -3.73 10.56 -16.62
C ASN A 287 -4.11 9.33 -15.79
N GLY A 288 -4.67 8.28 -16.43
CA GLY A 288 -5.08 7.05 -15.74
C GLY A 288 -3.90 6.15 -15.34
N MET A 289 -4.17 5.18 -14.48
CA MET A 289 -3.25 4.09 -14.13
C MET A 289 -3.62 2.83 -14.93
N ASN A 290 -2.73 2.36 -15.80
CA ASN A 290 -2.89 1.13 -16.59
C ASN A 290 -2.03 0.02 -16.00
N VAL A 291 -2.64 -1.14 -15.77
CA VAL A 291 -2.08 -2.19 -14.94
C VAL A 291 -1.77 -3.45 -15.76
N ALA A 292 -0.49 -3.81 -15.81
CA ALA A 292 0.00 -5.09 -16.30
C ALA A 292 -0.26 -6.22 -15.28
N ALA A 293 -0.33 -7.44 -15.78
CA ALA A 293 -0.37 -8.63 -14.93
C ALA A 293 1.04 -9.22 -14.80
N VAL A 294 1.44 -9.50 -13.56
CA VAL A 294 2.63 -10.29 -13.24
C VAL A 294 2.26 -11.55 -12.47
N GLU A 295 3.17 -12.53 -12.56
CA GLU A 295 3.33 -13.62 -11.61
C GLU A 295 4.49 -13.22 -10.68
N SER A 296 4.24 -13.09 -9.38
CA SER A 296 5.26 -12.62 -8.44
C SER A 296 5.14 -13.31 -7.09
N GLU A 297 6.27 -13.49 -6.44
CA GLU A 297 6.40 -14.10 -5.12
C GLU A 297 6.87 -13.03 -4.13
N ILE A 298 6.07 -12.81 -3.08
CA ILE A 298 6.32 -11.79 -2.05
C ILE A 298 6.16 -12.45 -0.68
N ASP A 299 7.11 -12.22 0.23
CA ASP A 299 7.01 -12.71 1.60
C ASP A 299 6.06 -11.86 2.48
N MET A 300 5.78 -12.33 3.70
CA MET A 300 4.86 -11.63 4.61
C MET A 300 5.35 -10.24 5.03
N ASP A 301 6.66 -10.00 4.99
CA ASP A 301 7.29 -8.71 5.30
C ASP A 301 7.22 -7.74 4.10
N GLY A 302 6.74 -8.21 2.96
CA GLY A 302 6.56 -7.43 1.74
C GLY A 302 7.79 -7.41 0.82
N ASN A 303 8.79 -8.26 1.04
CA ASN A 303 9.98 -8.30 0.17
C ASN A 303 9.67 -9.08 -1.11
N LEU A 304 10.01 -8.50 -2.26
CA LEU A 304 9.92 -9.20 -3.55
C LEU A 304 10.98 -10.30 -3.61
N LYS A 305 10.58 -11.53 -3.93
CA LYS A 305 11.52 -12.63 -4.21
C LYS A 305 11.71 -12.83 -5.70
N ASN A 306 10.62 -12.78 -6.44
CA ASN A 306 10.63 -12.94 -7.88
C ASN A 306 9.41 -12.23 -8.50
N ALA A 307 9.55 -11.76 -9.73
CA ALA A 307 8.43 -11.31 -10.54
C ALA A 307 8.72 -11.53 -12.02
N ALA A 308 7.71 -11.96 -12.76
CA ALA A 308 7.73 -12.07 -14.20
C ALA A 308 6.41 -11.57 -14.78
N VAL A 309 6.47 -10.86 -15.91
CA VAL A 309 5.27 -10.47 -16.64
C VAL A 309 4.49 -11.72 -17.04
N ALA A 310 3.17 -11.72 -16.77
CA ALA A 310 2.31 -12.83 -17.12
C ALA A 310 2.23 -12.96 -18.64
N SER A 311 2.27 -14.20 -19.14
CA SER A 311 2.41 -14.47 -20.58
C SER A 311 1.28 -13.91 -21.47
N TYR A 312 0.13 -13.56 -20.88
CA TYR A 312 -1.01 -12.94 -21.56
C TYR A 312 -1.03 -11.41 -21.49
N SER A 313 -0.30 -10.78 -20.57
CA SER A 313 -0.40 -9.33 -20.30
C SER A 313 -0.03 -8.51 -21.55
N SER A 314 -0.94 -7.66 -22.01
CA SER A 314 -0.66 -6.74 -23.11
C SER A 314 0.46 -5.79 -22.74
N HIS A 315 1.38 -5.56 -23.67
CA HIS A 315 2.48 -4.61 -23.54
C HIS A 315 2.18 -3.33 -24.32
N GLY A 316 2.79 -2.22 -23.91
CA GLY A 316 2.90 -1.03 -24.75
C GLY A 316 3.94 -1.25 -25.87
N PRO A 317 4.54 -0.18 -26.42
CA PRO A 317 4.29 1.22 -26.07
C PRO A 317 2.90 1.71 -26.51
N THR A 318 2.56 2.96 -26.19
CA THR A 318 1.60 3.71 -27.03
C THR A 318 2.29 4.19 -28.31
N ASP A 319 1.53 4.60 -29.32
CA ASP A 319 2.09 5.06 -30.61
C ASP A 319 3.00 6.28 -30.46
N ASP A 320 2.65 7.19 -29.54
CA ASP A 320 3.45 8.36 -29.22
C ASP A 320 4.61 8.05 -28.26
N GLY A 321 4.76 6.79 -27.85
CA GLY A 321 5.92 6.28 -27.13
C GLY A 321 5.87 6.35 -25.61
N ARG A 322 4.73 6.74 -25.03
CA ARG A 322 4.52 6.75 -23.58
C ARG A 322 4.71 5.37 -22.97
N ILE A 323 5.20 5.38 -21.74
CA ILE A 323 5.42 4.21 -20.92
C ILE A 323 4.07 3.69 -20.45
N LYS A 324 3.60 2.64 -21.10
CA LYS A 324 2.42 1.88 -20.69
C LYS A 324 2.68 0.38 -20.85
N PRO A 325 2.08 -0.49 -20.01
CA PRO A 325 1.31 -0.16 -18.79
C PRO A 325 2.14 0.67 -17.79
N ASP A 326 1.51 1.39 -16.88
CA ASP A 326 2.27 2.26 -15.95
C ASP A 326 2.90 1.44 -14.82
N ILE A 327 2.19 0.40 -14.35
CA ILE A 327 2.55 -0.42 -13.19
C ILE A 327 2.12 -1.87 -13.40
N ALA A 328 2.74 -2.79 -12.68
CA ALA A 328 2.35 -4.19 -12.60
C ALA A 328 1.76 -4.59 -11.25
N GLY A 329 0.78 -5.50 -11.28
CA GLY A 329 0.22 -6.18 -10.11
C GLY A 329 -0.07 -7.65 -10.39
N CYS A 330 -0.35 -8.45 -9.34
CA CYS A 330 -0.65 -9.87 -9.55
C CYS A 330 -1.90 -10.05 -10.37
N GLY A 331 -1.74 -10.68 -11.53
CA GLY A 331 -2.88 -11.06 -12.34
C GLY A 331 -3.13 -12.56 -12.36
N ALA A 332 -2.34 -13.39 -11.69
CA ALA A 332 -2.33 -14.84 -11.89
C ALA A 332 -2.91 -15.59 -10.70
N ASN A 333 -3.76 -16.58 -10.98
CA ASN A 333 -4.32 -17.51 -10.00
C ASN A 333 -4.99 -16.83 -8.80
N ILE A 334 -5.71 -15.74 -9.05
CA ILE A 334 -6.41 -14.98 -8.01
C ILE A 334 -7.73 -15.65 -7.68
N LEU A 335 -7.83 -16.15 -6.44
CA LEU A 335 -9.06 -16.70 -5.89
C LEU A 335 -10.00 -15.56 -5.47
N SER A 336 -11.18 -15.51 -6.07
CA SER A 336 -12.18 -14.48 -5.77
C SER A 336 -13.60 -15.06 -5.77
N THR A 337 -14.59 -14.22 -5.48
CA THR A 337 -16.02 -14.58 -5.49
C THR A 337 -16.51 -14.87 -6.90
N GLN A 338 -17.48 -15.77 -7.03
CA GLN A 338 -18.08 -16.16 -8.30
C GLN A 338 -19.58 -15.91 -8.30
N SER A 339 -20.15 -15.48 -9.43
CA SER A 339 -21.58 -15.14 -9.53
C SER A 339 -22.52 -16.35 -9.65
N THR A 340 -22.00 -17.58 -9.63
CA THR A 340 -22.81 -18.80 -9.75
C THR A 340 -23.53 -19.15 -8.45
N GLY A 341 -23.18 -18.50 -7.33
CA GLY A 341 -23.84 -18.64 -6.04
C GLY A 341 -23.25 -17.70 -5.00
N GLU A 342 -24.01 -17.40 -3.96
CA GLU A 342 -23.63 -16.40 -2.93
C GLU A 342 -22.46 -16.83 -2.02
N LYS A 343 -21.98 -18.07 -2.18
CA LYS A 343 -20.86 -18.63 -1.42
C LYS A 343 -19.80 -19.26 -2.32
N ASN A 344 -19.88 -18.99 -3.63
CA ASN A 344 -19.02 -19.63 -4.61
C ASN A 344 -17.78 -18.80 -4.83
N TYR A 345 -16.66 -19.49 -5.02
CA TYR A 345 -15.38 -18.89 -5.28
C TYR A 345 -14.74 -19.65 -6.42
N ASP A 346 -13.94 -18.93 -7.20
CA ASP A 346 -13.25 -19.50 -8.34
C ASP A 346 -11.99 -18.69 -8.61
N THR A 347 -11.04 -19.31 -9.32
CA THR A 347 -9.69 -18.78 -9.51
C THR A 347 -9.52 -18.29 -10.93
N TYR A 348 -9.05 -17.06 -11.10
CA TYR A 348 -8.91 -16.44 -12.41
C TYR A 348 -7.54 -15.82 -12.60
N SER A 349 -7.14 -15.77 -13.86
CA SER A 349 -5.94 -15.09 -14.31
C SER A 349 -6.29 -14.06 -15.38
N GLY A 350 -5.72 -12.87 -15.27
CA GLY A 350 -5.90 -11.78 -16.22
C GLY A 350 -5.42 -10.43 -15.66
N THR A 351 -5.17 -9.45 -16.52
CA THR A 351 -5.01 -8.06 -16.10
C THR A 351 -6.25 -7.53 -15.39
N SER A 352 -7.42 -8.15 -15.65
CA SER A 352 -8.67 -7.92 -14.93
C SER A 352 -8.63 -8.31 -13.44
N MET A 353 -7.64 -9.10 -13.01
CA MET A 353 -7.43 -9.47 -11.61
C MET A 353 -6.31 -8.62 -10.98
N ALA A 354 -5.35 -8.15 -11.78
CA ALA A 354 -4.31 -7.22 -11.35
C ALA A 354 -4.87 -5.82 -11.05
N ALA A 355 -5.64 -5.25 -11.97
CA ALA A 355 -6.21 -3.91 -11.84
C ALA A 355 -7.01 -3.68 -10.53
N PRO A 356 -7.95 -4.57 -10.11
CA PRO A 356 -8.67 -4.37 -8.85
C PRO A 356 -7.77 -4.45 -7.62
N GLY A 357 -6.76 -5.31 -7.63
CA GLY A 357 -5.78 -5.41 -6.54
C GLY A 357 -4.98 -4.12 -6.35
N ILE A 358 -4.49 -3.55 -7.45
CA ILE A 358 -3.81 -2.24 -7.47
C ILE A 358 -4.77 -1.12 -7.04
N THR A 359 -5.97 -1.06 -7.62
CA THR A 359 -6.98 -0.03 -7.28
C THR A 359 -7.28 -0.01 -5.79
N SER A 360 -7.46 -1.18 -5.18
CA SER A 360 -7.73 -1.28 -3.75
C SER A 360 -6.51 -0.95 -2.90
N ALA A 361 -5.29 -1.33 -3.28
CA ALA A 361 -4.10 -0.92 -2.55
C ALA A 361 -3.89 0.61 -2.60
N MET A 362 -4.20 1.25 -3.72
CA MET A 362 -4.20 2.72 -3.85
C MET A 362 -5.27 3.38 -2.97
N LEU A 363 -6.44 2.73 -2.80
CA LEU A 363 -7.48 3.18 -1.89
C LEU A 363 -7.02 3.12 -0.42
N LEU A 364 -6.26 2.10 -0.04
CA LEU A 364 -5.66 1.99 1.29
C LEU A 364 -4.58 3.06 1.53
N LEU A 365 -3.79 3.40 0.51
CA LEU A 365 -2.84 4.52 0.61
C LEU A 365 -3.55 5.86 0.80
N GLN A 366 -4.72 6.07 0.18
CA GLN A 366 -5.55 7.26 0.44
C GLN A 366 -6.13 7.27 1.87
N GLU A 367 -6.59 6.13 2.39
CA GLU A 367 -7.01 6.03 3.81
C GLU A 367 -5.85 6.39 4.75
N TYR A 368 -4.65 5.88 4.46
CA TYR A 368 -3.48 6.12 5.29
C TYR A 368 -3.04 7.58 5.26
N TYR A 369 -2.98 8.17 4.06
CA TYR A 369 -2.62 9.58 3.90
C TYR A 369 -3.64 10.51 4.57
N ASP A 370 -4.94 10.24 4.46
CA ASP A 370 -5.99 11.02 5.16
C ASP A 370 -5.88 10.90 6.68
N ARG A 371 -5.57 9.71 7.20
CA ARG A 371 -5.36 9.50 8.65
C ARG A 371 -4.20 10.35 9.19
N ILE A 372 -3.16 10.55 8.39
CA ILE A 372 -1.96 11.29 8.79
C ILE A 372 -2.10 12.80 8.54
N ASN A 373 -2.63 13.18 7.38
CA ASN A 373 -2.61 14.55 6.88
C ASN A 373 -3.98 15.25 6.92
N GLY A 374 -5.05 14.54 7.31
CA GLY A 374 -6.41 15.07 7.36
C GLY A 374 -6.98 15.48 6.00
N SER A 375 -6.38 14.99 4.90
CA SER A 375 -6.76 15.26 3.52
C SER A 375 -6.37 14.10 2.62
N PHE A 376 -6.98 13.98 1.44
CA PHE A 376 -6.58 13.01 0.42
C PHE A 376 -5.51 13.57 -0.51
N MET A 377 -4.67 12.70 -1.08
CA MET A 377 -3.77 13.06 -2.17
C MET A 377 -4.55 13.37 -3.45
N LYS A 378 -4.05 14.31 -4.29
CA LYS A 378 -4.49 14.41 -5.68
C LYS A 378 -4.17 13.12 -6.45
N ALA A 379 -4.89 12.88 -7.54
CA ALA A 379 -4.70 11.71 -8.40
C ALA A 379 -3.27 11.62 -8.96
N ALA A 380 -2.67 12.76 -9.34
CA ALA A 380 -1.28 12.83 -9.80
C ALA A 380 -0.28 12.43 -8.71
N THR A 381 -0.50 12.84 -7.46
CA THR A 381 0.33 12.49 -6.30
C THR A 381 0.23 11.01 -5.99
N LEU A 382 -0.99 10.45 -5.93
CA LEU A 382 -1.20 9.03 -5.70
C LEU A 382 -0.60 8.17 -6.82
N LYS A 383 -0.78 8.57 -8.09
CA LYS A 383 -0.13 7.91 -9.24
C LYS A 383 1.39 7.99 -9.11
N GLY A 384 1.93 9.19 -8.90
CA GLY A 384 3.36 9.43 -8.80
C GLY A 384 4.02 8.67 -7.66
N LEU A 385 3.40 8.63 -6.47
CA LEU A 385 3.87 7.89 -5.30
C LEU A 385 3.95 6.38 -5.59
N VAL A 386 2.93 5.81 -6.24
CA VAL A 386 2.91 4.39 -6.60
C VAL A 386 3.97 4.04 -7.63
N LEU A 387 4.19 4.89 -8.64
CA LEU A 387 5.24 4.67 -9.63
C LEU A 387 6.65 4.87 -9.02
N HIS A 388 6.81 5.86 -8.14
CA HIS A 388 8.07 6.17 -7.47
C HIS A 388 8.52 5.06 -6.52
N SER A 389 7.57 4.39 -5.86
CA SER A 389 7.83 3.34 -4.89
C SER A 389 7.88 1.94 -5.48
N ALA A 390 7.59 1.75 -6.76
CA ALA A 390 7.56 0.44 -7.40
C ALA A 390 8.92 -0.28 -7.33
N ASP A 391 8.88 -1.62 -7.28
CA ASP A 391 10.08 -2.44 -7.41
C ASP A 391 10.39 -2.66 -8.89
N ASP A 392 11.53 -2.14 -9.35
CA ASP A 392 12.09 -2.45 -10.65
C ASP A 392 12.70 -3.87 -10.63
N VAL A 393 12.28 -4.71 -11.57
CA VAL A 393 12.58 -6.15 -11.61
C VAL A 393 13.37 -6.54 -12.85
N ALA A 394 13.55 -5.62 -13.80
CA ALA A 394 14.14 -5.88 -15.10
C ALA A 394 15.48 -5.15 -15.26
N ALA A 395 15.79 -4.72 -16.48
CA ALA A 395 16.92 -3.81 -16.68
C ALA A 395 16.58 -2.45 -16.04
N PRO A 396 17.56 -1.76 -15.41
CA PRO A 396 17.28 -0.54 -14.66
C PRO A 396 16.44 0.48 -15.42
N GLY A 397 15.39 0.96 -14.75
CA GLY A 397 14.42 1.91 -15.30
C GLY A 397 13.17 1.22 -15.85
N PRO A 398 12.22 2.01 -16.38
CA PRO A 398 10.94 1.49 -16.83
C PRO A 398 11.06 0.64 -18.10
N ASP A 399 10.05 -0.18 -18.37
CA ASP A 399 9.90 -0.93 -19.62
C ASP A 399 8.45 -0.96 -20.13
N TYR A 400 8.24 -1.36 -21.39
CA TYR A 400 6.88 -1.42 -21.98
C TYR A 400 6.06 -2.67 -21.60
N LYS A 401 6.57 -3.53 -20.72
CA LYS A 401 5.90 -4.77 -20.25
C LYS A 401 5.25 -4.58 -18.89
N MET A 402 5.97 -3.96 -17.95
CA MET A 402 5.58 -3.77 -16.55
C MET A 402 5.56 -2.29 -16.14
N GLY A 403 5.95 -1.38 -17.03
CA GLY A 403 6.00 0.05 -16.73
C GLY A 403 7.14 0.36 -15.78
N TRP A 404 6.81 1.01 -14.67
CA TRP A 404 7.75 1.37 -13.61
C TRP A 404 8.05 0.23 -12.62
N GLY A 405 7.42 -0.94 -12.80
CA GLY A 405 7.71 -2.14 -12.01
C GLY A 405 6.49 -2.69 -11.27
N VAL A 406 6.75 -3.50 -10.24
CA VAL A 406 5.70 -4.12 -9.41
C VAL A 406 5.32 -3.19 -8.27
N MET A 407 4.01 -2.95 -8.06
CA MET A 407 3.53 -2.06 -6.99
C MET A 407 4.06 -2.47 -5.61
N ASN A 408 4.54 -1.47 -4.85
CA ASN A 408 5.00 -1.65 -3.49
C ASN A 408 4.26 -0.72 -2.51
N ALA A 409 3.08 -1.16 -2.04
CA ALA A 409 2.28 -0.36 -1.10
C ALA A 409 2.98 -0.12 0.25
N LYS A 410 3.88 -1.04 0.67
CA LYS A 410 4.70 -0.88 1.88
C LYS A 410 5.63 0.33 1.74
N LYS A 411 6.45 0.35 0.68
CA LYS A 411 7.37 1.47 0.41
C LYS A 411 6.62 2.78 0.20
N ALA A 412 5.47 2.76 -0.48
CA ALA A 412 4.61 3.94 -0.60
C ALA A 412 4.14 4.47 0.77
N ALA A 413 3.70 3.61 1.69
CA ALA A 413 3.30 4.00 3.04
C ALA A 413 4.48 4.51 3.88
N GLU A 414 5.66 3.89 3.74
CA GLU A 414 6.89 4.36 4.39
C GLU A 414 7.27 5.77 3.90
N LEU A 415 7.07 6.10 2.63
CA LEU A 415 7.30 7.46 2.11
C LEU A 415 6.27 8.48 2.65
N ILE A 416 5.03 8.06 2.91
CA ILE A 416 4.00 8.93 3.51
C ILE A 416 4.35 9.29 4.95
N VAL A 417 4.75 8.31 5.77
CA VAL A 417 5.05 8.58 7.20
C VAL A 417 6.36 9.35 7.40
N ASN A 418 7.29 9.20 6.45
CA ASN A 418 8.60 9.86 6.47
C ASN A 418 8.63 11.19 5.70
N ASP A 419 7.48 11.66 5.22
CA ASP A 419 7.35 12.95 4.57
C ASP A 419 7.90 14.07 5.45
N GLU A 420 8.57 15.04 4.84
CA GLU A 420 9.33 16.13 5.47
C GLU A 420 10.52 15.68 6.36
N TYR A 421 10.85 14.38 6.41
CA TYR A 421 11.96 13.84 7.19
C TYR A 421 13.03 13.14 6.33
N SER A 422 12.65 12.00 5.72
CA SER A 422 13.53 11.19 4.85
C SER A 422 12.94 10.93 3.45
N SER A 423 11.77 11.50 3.21
CA SER A 423 11.12 11.64 1.92
C SER A 423 10.43 12.99 1.82
N LEU A 424 10.02 13.36 0.61
CA LEU A 424 9.15 14.51 0.35
C LEU A 424 7.99 14.11 -0.54
N ILE A 425 6.81 14.62 -0.24
CA ILE A 425 5.62 14.56 -1.08
C ILE A 425 5.04 16.00 -1.17
N ILE A 426 5.37 16.70 -2.24
CA ILE A 426 4.98 18.10 -2.43
C ILE A 426 3.93 18.17 -3.54
N GLU A 427 2.83 18.90 -3.31
CA GLU A 427 1.86 19.27 -4.34
C GLU A 427 1.92 20.78 -4.61
N GLU A 428 2.34 21.17 -5.81
CA GLU A 428 2.57 22.56 -6.18
C GLU A 428 2.00 22.91 -7.56
N SER A 429 2.11 24.18 -7.96
CA SER A 429 1.73 24.64 -9.30
C SER A 429 2.82 25.46 -9.97
N LEU A 430 3.00 25.28 -11.27
CA LEU A 430 3.81 26.14 -12.12
C LEU A 430 2.93 27.10 -12.92
N ALA A 431 3.17 28.40 -12.79
CA ALA A 431 2.65 29.41 -13.71
C ALA A 431 3.47 29.48 -15.00
N GLN A 432 2.93 30.13 -16.03
CA GLN A 432 3.63 30.35 -17.30
C GLN A 432 4.97 31.08 -17.10
N GLY A 433 6.06 30.42 -17.53
CA GLY A 433 7.44 30.88 -17.43
C GLY A 433 8.09 30.64 -16.07
N GLU A 434 7.38 30.03 -15.12
CA GLU A 434 7.88 29.76 -13.78
C GLU A 434 8.78 28.53 -13.74
N THR A 435 9.64 28.49 -12.72
CA THR A 435 10.46 27.33 -12.38
C THR A 435 10.41 27.15 -10.88
N TYR A 436 10.14 25.93 -10.43
CA TYR A 436 10.16 25.54 -9.03
C TYR A 436 11.51 24.91 -8.71
N SER A 437 12.10 25.21 -7.55
CA SER A 437 13.37 24.60 -7.14
C SER A 437 13.49 24.43 -5.64
N ILE A 438 14.02 23.27 -5.22
CA ILE A 438 14.33 22.97 -3.82
C ILE A 438 15.71 22.34 -3.71
N THR A 439 16.31 22.43 -2.53
CA THR A 439 17.55 21.74 -2.19
C THR A 439 17.27 20.63 -1.18
N VAL A 440 17.89 19.48 -1.37
CA VAL A 440 17.79 18.32 -0.48
C VAL A 440 19.15 17.68 -0.27
N ASP A 441 19.38 17.08 0.89
CA ASP A 441 20.63 16.37 1.18
C ASP A 441 20.45 14.88 0.97
N ALA A 442 21.21 14.28 0.06
CA ALA A 442 21.13 12.84 -0.19
C ALA A 442 21.63 12.04 1.02
N ARG A 443 20.86 11.02 1.41
CA ARG A 443 21.18 10.12 2.53
C ARG A 443 22.18 9.06 2.08
N SER A 444 23.33 9.02 2.74
CA SER A 444 24.42 8.10 2.38
C SER A 444 24.00 6.63 2.50
N GLY A 445 24.23 5.86 1.44
CA GLY A 445 23.91 4.43 1.40
C GLY A 445 22.46 4.10 1.01
N GLU A 446 21.63 5.13 0.79
CA GLU A 446 20.29 5.01 0.25
C GLU A 446 20.29 5.39 -1.25
N GLU A 447 19.31 4.87 -1.99
CA GLU A 447 19.09 5.26 -3.37
C GLU A 447 18.32 6.59 -3.43
N PHE A 448 18.89 7.59 -4.10
CA PHE A 448 18.21 8.88 -4.29
C PHE A 448 17.31 8.82 -5.52
N LEU A 449 16.01 9.02 -5.30
CA LEU A 449 15.00 9.12 -6.35
C LEU A 449 14.29 10.47 -6.25
N ALA A 450 14.03 11.10 -7.40
CA ALA A 450 13.18 12.28 -7.50
C ALA A 450 12.23 12.09 -8.69
N SER A 451 10.93 12.23 -8.46
CA SER A 451 9.89 12.08 -9.47
C SER A 451 8.97 13.29 -9.53
N VAL A 452 8.60 13.71 -10.73
CA VAL A 452 7.50 14.66 -10.95
C VAL A 452 6.34 13.93 -11.62
N SER A 453 5.11 14.22 -11.19
CA SER A 453 3.86 13.62 -11.69
C SER A 453 2.80 14.68 -11.85
N TRP A 454 2.03 14.69 -12.93
CA TRP A 454 0.95 15.66 -13.12
C TRP A 454 -0.26 15.09 -13.85
N THR A 455 -1.43 15.69 -13.63
CA THR A 455 -2.62 15.44 -14.44
C THR A 455 -2.61 16.41 -15.61
N ASP A 456 -2.27 15.92 -16.80
CA ASP A 456 -2.08 16.73 -18.00
C ASP A 456 -3.43 17.05 -18.69
N PRO A 457 -3.61 18.24 -19.31
CA PRO A 457 -4.80 18.53 -20.10
C PRO A 457 -5.01 17.49 -21.21
N ALA A 458 -6.26 17.29 -21.64
CA ALA A 458 -6.56 16.34 -22.71
C ALA A 458 -5.83 16.69 -24.02
N GLY A 459 -5.25 15.68 -24.69
CA GLY A 459 -4.40 15.86 -25.87
C GLY A 459 -5.06 16.63 -27.00
N ASN A 460 -4.29 17.45 -27.71
CA ASN A 460 -4.81 18.29 -28.81
C ASN A 460 -5.16 17.46 -30.05
N PHE A 461 -4.35 16.46 -30.35
CA PHE A 461 -4.52 15.55 -31.47
C PHE A 461 -5.34 14.31 -31.07
N VAL A 462 -6.18 13.83 -31.99
CA VAL A 462 -6.92 12.57 -31.86
C VAL A 462 -6.68 11.81 -33.14
N ASN A 463 -6.09 10.62 -33.04
CA ASN A 463 -5.86 9.76 -34.19
C ASN A 463 -7.21 9.26 -34.74
N LYS A 464 -7.36 9.30 -36.08
CA LYS A 464 -8.58 8.92 -36.81
C LYS A 464 -8.32 7.91 -37.94
N GLY A 465 -7.16 7.25 -37.95
CA GLY A 465 -6.84 6.28 -39.01
C GLY A 465 -5.36 6.18 -39.38
N SER A 466 -4.47 6.98 -38.79
CA SER A 466 -3.04 6.94 -39.08
C SER A 466 -2.40 5.78 -38.33
N LEU A 467 -1.81 4.83 -39.05
CA LEU A 467 -1.06 3.74 -38.44
C LEU A 467 0.20 4.29 -37.74
N ASN A 468 0.41 3.93 -36.48
CA ASN A 468 1.60 4.23 -35.67
C ASN A 468 1.94 5.74 -35.65
N ASP A 469 0.94 6.57 -35.38
CA ASP A 469 1.09 8.04 -35.39
C ASP A 469 1.78 8.53 -34.11
N MET A 470 3.04 8.92 -34.24
CA MET A 470 3.88 9.35 -33.11
C MET A 470 3.60 10.78 -32.62
N THR A 471 2.47 11.41 -32.99
CA THR A 471 2.11 12.73 -32.49
C THR A 471 1.86 12.66 -30.99
N SER A 472 2.69 13.34 -30.20
CA SER A 472 2.60 13.35 -28.73
C SER A 472 1.20 13.74 -28.26
N ALA A 473 0.65 12.93 -27.35
CA ALA A 473 -0.56 13.29 -26.63
C ALA A 473 -0.29 14.32 -25.53
N LEU A 474 0.96 14.44 -25.04
CA LEU A 474 1.36 15.37 -23.98
C LEU A 474 1.08 16.82 -24.39
N VAL A 475 0.56 17.62 -23.46
CA VAL A 475 0.20 19.03 -23.70
C VAL A 475 1.11 19.95 -22.90
N ASN A 476 1.11 19.82 -21.59
CA ASN A 476 1.99 20.59 -20.72
C ASN A 476 3.23 19.73 -20.43
N ASP A 477 4.34 20.07 -21.08
CA ASP A 477 5.62 19.38 -21.00
C ASP A 477 6.42 19.93 -19.80
N LEU A 478 6.37 19.23 -18.67
CA LEU A 478 7.15 19.53 -17.47
C LEU A 478 8.45 18.72 -17.48
N ASP A 479 9.53 19.37 -17.06
CA ASP A 479 10.87 18.78 -16.98
C ASP A 479 11.38 18.78 -15.54
N ILE A 480 11.78 17.62 -15.01
CA ILE A 480 12.60 17.51 -13.80
C ILE A 480 14.08 17.47 -14.14
N ARG A 481 14.88 18.23 -13.39
CA ARG A 481 16.35 18.17 -13.39
C ARG A 481 16.86 18.09 -11.97
N VAL A 482 17.88 17.27 -11.74
CA VAL A 482 18.58 17.20 -10.46
C VAL A 482 20.04 17.56 -10.68
N THR A 483 20.49 18.63 -10.03
CA THR A 483 21.81 19.24 -10.26
C THR A 483 22.66 19.18 -9.01
N LYS A 484 23.94 18.80 -9.16
CA LYS A 484 24.98 18.94 -8.14
C LYS A 484 26.31 19.25 -8.82
N ASP A 485 27.06 20.22 -8.31
CA ASP A 485 28.38 20.62 -8.83
C ASP A 485 28.40 20.88 -10.35
N ASN A 486 27.34 21.51 -10.88
CA ASN A 486 27.08 21.73 -12.31
C ASN A 486 26.86 20.46 -13.17
N VAL A 487 26.75 19.28 -12.55
CA VAL A 487 26.34 18.04 -13.22
C VAL A 487 24.83 17.91 -13.14
N VAL A 488 24.18 17.83 -14.30
CA VAL A 488 22.73 17.68 -14.42
C VAL A 488 22.37 16.23 -14.68
N SER A 489 21.55 15.65 -13.81
CA SER A 489 20.95 14.33 -14.00
C SER A 489 19.62 14.47 -14.76
N LEU A 490 19.36 13.53 -15.66
CA LEU A 490 18.19 13.51 -16.54
C LEU A 490 17.24 12.36 -16.19
N PRO A 491 15.95 12.46 -16.53
CA PRO A 491 14.98 11.41 -16.24
C PRO A 491 15.17 10.19 -17.16
N TRP A 492 14.49 9.10 -16.83
CA TRP A 492 14.39 7.93 -17.70
C TRP A 492 13.46 8.17 -18.89
N LYS A 493 13.80 7.57 -20.03
CA LYS A 493 12.97 7.48 -21.24
C LYS A 493 13.17 6.15 -21.97
N LEU A 494 12.21 5.78 -22.81
CA LEU A 494 12.26 4.62 -23.68
C LEU A 494 12.28 5.03 -25.17
N ASP A 495 12.63 4.08 -26.04
CA ASP A 495 12.53 4.20 -27.50
C ASP A 495 11.39 3.30 -28.01
N PRO A 496 10.26 3.85 -28.47
CA PRO A 496 9.12 3.05 -28.90
C PRO A 496 9.39 2.22 -30.15
N ARG A 497 10.40 2.59 -30.96
CA ARG A 497 10.80 1.83 -32.15
C ARG A 497 11.68 0.62 -31.82
N ASN A 498 12.17 0.56 -30.58
CA ASN A 498 13.00 -0.52 -30.05
C ASN A 498 12.43 -0.95 -28.69
N ALA A 499 11.19 -1.43 -28.66
CA ALA A 499 10.41 -1.62 -27.42
C ALA A 499 10.99 -2.63 -26.39
N ASN A 500 11.97 -3.44 -26.80
CA ASN A 500 12.70 -4.36 -25.91
C ASN A 500 14.04 -3.77 -25.39
N ALA A 501 14.46 -2.61 -25.86
CA ALA A 501 15.70 -1.98 -25.41
C ALA A 501 15.56 -1.48 -23.96
N PRO A 502 16.64 -1.54 -23.15
CA PRO A 502 16.64 -0.93 -21.83
C PRO A 502 16.36 0.56 -21.87
N ALA A 503 15.79 1.10 -20.78
CA ALA A 503 15.63 2.53 -20.62
C ALA A 503 16.98 3.26 -20.64
N VAL A 504 16.94 4.50 -21.10
CA VAL A 504 18.10 5.40 -21.14
C VAL A 504 17.76 6.72 -20.46
N LYS A 505 18.77 7.47 -20.06
CA LYS A 505 18.60 8.82 -19.51
C LYS A 505 18.48 9.86 -20.62
N GLY A 506 17.54 10.79 -20.48
CA GLY A 506 17.35 11.91 -21.39
C GLY A 506 15.97 12.56 -21.24
N ASP A 507 15.73 13.66 -21.93
CA ASP A 507 14.44 14.35 -21.92
C ASP A 507 13.31 13.40 -22.32
N ASN A 508 12.35 13.20 -21.41
CA ASN A 508 11.06 12.60 -21.72
C ASN A 508 10.18 13.71 -22.31
N LEU A 509 9.46 13.40 -23.39
CA LEU A 509 8.66 14.38 -24.14
C LEU A 509 7.20 13.95 -24.28
N VAL A 510 6.82 12.87 -23.59
CA VAL A 510 5.58 12.15 -23.87
C VAL A 510 4.84 11.75 -22.59
N ASP A 511 5.53 11.46 -21.49
CA ASP A 511 4.91 10.99 -20.25
C ASP A 511 4.61 12.13 -19.27
N PRO A 512 3.42 12.18 -18.64
CA PRO A 512 3.11 13.09 -17.54
C PRO A 512 3.69 12.61 -16.20
N PHE A 513 4.82 11.91 -16.25
CA PHE A 513 5.58 11.41 -15.11
C PHE A 513 7.03 11.23 -15.53
N GLU A 514 7.94 11.85 -14.79
CA GLU A 514 9.38 11.70 -14.98
C GLU A 514 10.04 11.25 -13.66
N GLN A 515 11.06 10.39 -13.74
CA GLN A 515 11.85 9.97 -12.58
C GLN A 515 13.34 10.05 -12.87
N ILE A 516 14.07 10.66 -11.94
CA ILE A 516 15.53 10.67 -11.85
C ILE A 516 15.94 9.71 -10.73
N GLN A 517 16.99 8.95 -11.00
CA GLN A 517 17.60 7.99 -10.09
C GLN A 517 19.09 8.23 -10.08
N ILE A 518 19.66 8.43 -8.89
CA ILE A 518 21.08 8.67 -8.68
C ILE A 518 21.58 7.63 -7.65
N PRO A 519 22.25 6.56 -8.10
CA PRO A 519 22.74 5.54 -7.19
C PRO A 519 23.90 6.09 -6.34
N ASN A 520 23.95 5.70 -5.06
CA ASN A 520 24.99 6.10 -4.11
C ASN A 520 25.16 7.62 -4.00
N ALA A 521 24.04 8.35 -4.02
CA ALA A 521 24.04 9.81 -3.88
C ALA A 521 24.56 10.24 -2.50
N SER A 522 25.23 11.39 -2.45
CA SER A 522 25.71 12.02 -1.22
C SER A 522 25.76 13.53 -1.39
N GLY A 523 25.67 14.28 -0.29
CA GLY A 523 25.69 15.74 -0.29
C GLY A 523 24.42 16.38 -0.87
N THR A 524 24.46 17.69 -1.05
CA THR A 524 23.30 18.48 -1.44
C THR A 524 23.04 18.45 -2.94
N TYR A 525 21.78 18.25 -3.32
CA TYR A 525 21.28 18.32 -4.69
C TYR A 525 20.21 19.40 -4.80
N THR A 526 20.18 20.10 -5.94
CA THR A 526 19.08 20.98 -6.31
C THR A 526 18.15 20.26 -7.27
N ILE A 527 16.89 20.10 -6.88
CA ILE A 527 15.83 19.59 -7.75
C ILE A 527 15.12 20.80 -8.36
N THR A 528 14.98 20.81 -9.68
CA THR A 528 14.33 21.88 -10.44
C THR A 528 13.23 21.30 -11.31
N ILE A 529 12.01 21.84 -11.19
CA ILE A 529 10.89 21.56 -12.08
C ILE A 529 10.64 22.80 -12.93
N SER A 530 10.67 22.62 -14.24
CA SER A 530 10.40 23.67 -15.23
C SER A 530 9.40 23.17 -16.26
N HIS A 531 9.03 24.01 -17.22
CA HIS A 531 8.16 23.60 -18.31
C HIS A 531 8.64 24.15 -19.66
N LYS A 532 8.29 23.45 -20.73
CA LYS A 532 8.50 23.88 -22.11
C LYS A 532 7.24 24.52 -22.67
N GLY A 533 7.43 25.42 -23.64
CA GLY A 533 6.33 26.05 -24.37
C GLY A 533 5.33 26.82 -23.50
N SER A 534 4.07 26.79 -23.91
CA SER A 534 2.97 27.46 -23.19
C SER A 534 2.13 26.45 -22.43
N LEU A 535 1.88 26.74 -21.16
CA LEU A 535 0.98 25.96 -20.32
C LEU A 535 -0.48 26.25 -20.69
N THR A 536 -1.28 25.21 -20.82
CA THR A 536 -2.74 25.34 -20.95
C THR A 536 -3.30 26.01 -19.70
N ASN A 537 -4.15 27.03 -19.86
CA ASN A 537 -4.67 27.87 -18.78
C ASN A 537 -3.59 28.62 -17.97
N GLU A 538 -2.39 28.82 -18.55
CA GLU A 538 -1.26 29.51 -17.93
C GLU A 538 -0.77 28.88 -16.61
N ASN A 539 -1.18 27.64 -16.31
CA ASN A 539 -0.89 26.97 -15.05
C ASN A 539 -0.91 25.44 -15.19
N GLN A 540 -0.01 24.74 -14.49
CA GLN A 540 -0.03 23.28 -14.33
C GLN A 540 0.30 22.90 -12.88
N MET A 541 -0.62 22.18 -12.22
CA MET A 541 -0.32 21.54 -10.94
C MET A 541 0.54 20.31 -11.15
N PHE A 542 1.49 20.07 -10.24
CA PHE A 542 2.35 18.90 -10.25
C PHE A 542 2.57 18.38 -8.83
N SER A 543 3.05 17.15 -8.74
CA SER A 543 3.49 16.53 -7.50
C SER A 543 4.96 16.15 -7.62
N LEU A 544 5.77 16.50 -6.62
CA LEU A 544 7.16 16.10 -6.50
C LEU A 544 7.29 15.06 -5.38
N ILE A 545 7.81 13.89 -5.72
CA ILE A 545 8.10 12.81 -4.76
C ILE A 545 9.61 12.59 -4.71
N VAL A 546 10.20 12.65 -3.52
CA VAL A 546 11.63 12.44 -3.29
C VAL A 546 11.85 11.38 -2.22
N SER A 547 12.83 10.49 -2.42
CA SER A 547 13.27 9.51 -1.42
C SER A 547 14.79 9.36 -1.41
N GLY A 548 15.33 8.81 -0.33
CA GLY A 548 16.78 8.76 -0.11
C GLY A 548 17.38 10.15 0.13
N ALA A 549 16.58 11.08 0.64
CA ALA A 549 16.95 12.47 0.86
C ALA A 549 16.47 12.93 2.23
N SER A 550 17.28 13.72 2.93
CA SER A 550 16.93 14.38 4.18
C SER A 550 16.56 15.81 3.89
N THR A 551 15.48 16.25 4.53
CA THR A 551 14.92 17.60 4.40
C THR A 551 14.84 18.35 5.71
N SER A 552 15.26 17.68 6.78
CA SER A 552 15.35 18.20 8.14
C SER A 552 16.60 17.61 8.79
N ASN A 553 17.36 18.44 9.50
CA ASN A 553 18.47 17.98 10.34
C ASN A 553 17.99 17.38 11.68
N CYS A 554 16.68 17.27 11.88
CA CYS A 554 16.12 16.71 13.10
C CYS A 554 16.56 15.27 13.33
N LYS A 555 16.79 14.96 14.60
CA LYS A 555 17.09 13.62 15.08
C LYS A 555 16.06 13.26 16.14
N ALA A 556 15.29 12.21 15.89
CA ALA A 556 14.32 11.67 16.83
C ALA A 556 15.02 10.93 17.99
N VAL A 557 15.83 11.67 18.75
CA VAL A 557 16.57 11.20 19.92
C VAL A 557 16.01 11.87 21.17
N ILE A 558 16.04 11.13 22.28
CA ILE A 558 15.56 11.61 23.57
C ILE A 558 16.37 12.85 23.99
N PRO A 559 15.74 13.98 24.36
CA PRO A 559 16.44 15.17 24.84
C PRO A 559 17.37 14.88 26.03
N SER A 560 18.59 15.42 25.99
CA SER A 560 19.61 15.31 27.05
C SER A 560 19.95 16.67 27.67
N GLY A 561 20.77 16.69 28.72
CA GLY A 561 21.27 17.95 29.30
C GLY A 561 20.18 18.81 29.95
N LEU A 562 19.15 18.18 30.51
CA LEU A 562 18.05 18.91 31.15
C LEU A 562 18.55 19.75 32.31
N THR A 563 18.08 20.99 32.38
CA THR A 563 18.31 21.95 33.47
C THR A 563 17.01 22.66 33.79
N MET A 564 16.87 23.15 35.02
CA MET A 564 15.65 23.82 35.47
C MET A 564 15.98 25.06 36.30
N ASN A 565 15.32 26.18 36.01
CA ASN A 565 15.49 27.41 36.77
C ASN A 565 14.14 27.99 37.17
N ALA A 566 13.99 28.40 38.43
CA ALA A 566 12.84 29.18 38.88
C ALA A 566 12.88 30.58 38.27
N THR A 567 11.79 31.02 37.64
CA THR A 567 11.74 32.33 36.96
C THR A 567 10.79 33.31 37.64
N SER A 568 9.88 32.84 38.49
CA SER A 568 9.04 33.69 39.34
C SER A 568 8.46 32.92 40.54
N GLU A 569 7.60 33.58 41.33
CA GLU A 569 6.83 32.92 42.40
C GLU A 569 5.81 31.87 41.91
N ALA A 570 5.54 31.81 40.60
CA ALA A 570 4.56 30.88 40.02
C ALA A 570 5.03 30.19 38.71
N ALA A 571 6.32 30.30 38.36
CA ALA A 571 6.84 29.78 37.09
C ALA A 571 8.27 29.24 37.19
N ILE A 572 8.55 28.25 36.34
CA ILE A 572 9.90 27.75 36.05
C ILE A 572 10.18 27.78 34.55
N THR A 573 11.46 27.72 34.19
CA THR A 573 11.92 27.42 32.83
C THR A 573 12.76 26.16 32.85
N ILE A 574 12.43 25.24 31.95
CA ILE A 574 13.17 23.99 31.71
C ILE A 574 13.94 24.18 30.40
N SER A 575 15.20 23.78 30.37
CA SER A 575 16.06 23.86 29.17
C SER A 575 16.79 22.53 28.96
N TRP A 576 17.15 22.22 27.72
CA TRP A 576 17.86 20.98 27.34
C TRP A 576 18.85 21.25 26.20
N ASP A 577 19.65 20.23 25.83
CA ASP A 577 20.53 20.30 24.67
C ASP A 577 19.69 20.42 23.38
N GLY A 578 19.95 21.47 22.60
CA GLY A 578 19.20 21.72 21.35
C GLY A 578 19.48 20.68 20.27
N ILE A 579 18.43 20.34 19.52
CA ILE A 579 18.48 19.52 18.31
C ILE A 579 18.03 20.39 17.14
N GLU A 580 18.78 20.41 16.05
CA GLU A 580 18.47 21.22 14.86
C GLU A 580 17.15 20.78 14.22
N ASP A 581 16.44 21.74 13.61
CA ASP A 581 15.18 21.54 12.87
C ASP A 581 14.11 20.72 13.62
N SER A 582 14.08 20.82 14.95
CA SER A 582 13.23 20.00 15.81
C SER A 582 12.27 20.81 16.66
N PHE A 583 11.12 20.20 16.95
CA PHE A 583 10.17 20.65 17.95
C PHE A 583 10.23 19.72 19.16
N PHE A 584 9.67 20.15 20.29
CA PHE A 584 9.66 19.37 21.51
C PHE A 584 8.25 19.33 22.10
N GLU A 585 7.81 18.14 22.48
CA GLU A 585 6.59 17.97 23.28
C GLU A 585 6.99 17.80 24.73
N VAL A 586 6.47 18.66 25.61
CA VAL A 586 6.71 18.62 27.05
C VAL A 586 5.40 18.34 27.76
N GLN A 587 5.39 17.28 28.55
CA GLN A 587 4.25 16.91 29.39
C GLN A 587 4.57 17.15 30.85
N TYR A 588 3.63 17.75 31.57
CA TYR A 588 3.75 17.97 33.00
C TYR A 588 2.44 17.76 33.75
N LYS A 589 2.52 17.31 35.00
CA LYS A 589 1.36 17.18 35.89
C LYS A 589 1.76 17.26 37.35
N LYS A 590 0.82 17.50 38.25
CA LYS A 590 1.06 17.24 39.67
C LYS A 590 1.16 15.74 39.89
N GLU A 591 1.98 15.33 40.84
CA GLU A 591 2.26 13.91 41.12
C GLU A 591 0.99 13.05 41.30
N ASN A 592 -0.06 13.63 41.90
CA ASN A 592 -1.32 12.94 42.18
C ASN A 592 -2.39 13.10 41.09
N ASP A 593 -2.11 13.90 40.05
CA ASP A 593 -3.04 14.07 38.94
C ASP A 593 -2.95 12.85 37.99
N VAL A 594 -4.09 12.48 37.40
CA VAL A 594 -4.15 11.38 36.44
C VAL A 594 -3.67 11.88 35.07
N GLU A 595 -4.20 13.02 34.62
CA GLU A 595 -3.98 13.58 33.30
C GLU A 595 -2.69 14.42 33.23
N TRP A 596 -2.02 14.34 32.08
CA TRP A 596 -0.88 15.18 31.74
C TRP A 596 -1.33 16.45 31.03
N ASN A 597 -0.77 17.60 31.42
CA ASN A 597 -0.83 18.81 30.59
C ASN A 597 0.28 18.71 29.54
N THR A 598 -0.03 19.09 28.30
CA THR A 598 0.93 19.04 27.19
C THR A 598 1.17 20.45 26.65
N THR A 599 2.42 20.78 26.42
CA THR A 599 2.85 22.00 25.74
C THR A 599 3.93 21.68 24.71
N PHE A 600 4.08 22.54 23.71
CA PHE A 600 5.06 22.36 22.64
C PHE A 600 6.07 23.52 22.67
N SER A 601 7.31 23.23 22.30
CA SER A 601 8.34 24.25 22.11
C SER A 601 9.07 24.06 20.79
N GLU A 602 9.28 25.15 20.06
CA GLU A 602 10.12 25.22 18.86
C GLU A 602 11.59 25.49 19.21
N THR A 603 11.90 25.65 20.50
CA THR A 603 13.24 25.91 21.01
C THR A 603 13.60 24.87 22.07
N ASN A 604 14.86 24.83 22.48
CA ASN A 604 15.34 23.94 23.52
C ASN A 604 14.98 24.39 24.95
N THR A 605 13.89 25.16 25.10
CA THR A 605 13.43 25.70 26.38
C THR A 605 11.91 25.71 26.45
N VAL A 606 11.32 25.57 27.64
CA VAL A 606 9.89 25.79 27.87
C VAL A 606 9.65 26.45 29.22
N ALA A 607 8.69 27.37 29.28
CA ALA A 607 8.20 27.95 30.53
C ALA A 607 6.94 27.20 31.00
N LEU A 608 6.91 26.81 32.27
CA LEU A 608 5.72 26.26 32.92
C LEU A 608 5.20 27.28 33.94
N ASP A 609 4.00 27.81 33.69
CA ASP A 609 3.36 28.86 34.51
C ASP A 609 2.23 28.31 35.40
N ASN A 610 1.74 29.16 36.30
CA ASN A 610 0.63 28.89 37.22
C ASN A 610 0.88 27.69 38.16
N LEU A 611 2.14 27.49 38.54
CA LEU A 611 2.52 26.41 39.45
C LEU A 611 2.13 26.74 40.88
N ALA A 612 1.43 25.81 41.52
CA ALA A 612 1.05 25.91 42.93
C ALA A 612 2.26 25.61 43.85
N MET A 613 2.59 26.56 44.71
CA MET A 613 3.63 26.45 45.74
C MET A 613 3.41 25.23 46.64
N GLY A 614 4.49 24.53 47.00
CA GLY A 614 4.50 23.32 47.82
C GLY A 614 3.99 22.05 47.12
N SER A 615 3.69 22.12 45.81
CA SER A 615 3.23 20.95 45.04
C SER A 615 4.39 20.25 44.33
N THR A 616 4.37 18.91 44.31
CA THR A 616 5.27 18.09 43.50
C THR A 616 4.76 17.97 42.07
N TYR A 617 5.61 18.27 41.09
CA TYR A 617 5.32 18.09 39.67
C TYR A 617 6.19 16.98 39.08
N MET A 618 5.62 16.27 38.12
CA MET A 618 6.28 15.31 37.23
C MET A 618 6.37 15.94 35.84
N VAL A 619 7.51 15.80 35.19
CA VAL A 619 7.74 16.31 33.82
C VAL A 619 8.46 15.26 32.99
N GLN A 620 8.08 15.16 31.71
CA GLN A 620 8.77 14.39 30.69
C GLN A 620 8.73 15.15 29.37
N LEU A 621 9.74 14.97 28.51
CA LEU A 621 9.72 15.56 27.18
C LEU A 621 10.30 14.65 26.11
N ARG A 622 9.97 14.93 24.85
CA ARG A 622 10.50 14.21 23.68
C ARG A 622 10.76 15.16 22.52
N THR A 623 11.66 14.76 21.64
CA THR A 623 11.88 15.44 20.36
C THR A 623 10.83 15.02 19.36
N ASN A 624 10.35 15.96 18.56
CA ASN A 624 9.36 15.79 17.51
C ASN A 624 9.90 16.39 16.21
N CYS A 625 10.24 15.54 15.25
CA CYS A 625 10.75 15.94 13.94
C CYS A 625 9.62 16.25 12.96
N THR A 626 8.59 15.42 12.95
CA THR A 626 7.35 15.61 12.19
C THR A 626 6.19 15.07 13.02
N SER A 627 4.94 15.31 12.63
CA SER A 627 3.77 14.77 13.35
C SER A 627 3.81 13.27 13.64
N ASN A 628 4.60 12.50 12.88
CA ASN A 628 4.73 11.04 13.01
C ASN A 628 6.14 10.55 13.36
N ILE A 629 7.14 11.44 13.41
CA ILE A 629 8.54 11.07 13.69
C ILE A 629 8.97 11.76 14.97
N PHE A 630 8.99 11.04 16.08
CA PHE A 630 9.36 11.55 17.40
C PHE A 630 10.21 10.54 18.17
N SER A 631 10.94 11.03 19.17
CA SER A 631 11.63 10.16 20.12
C SER A 631 10.66 9.59 21.15
N GLU A 632 11.12 8.58 21.90
CA GLU A 632 10.51 8.25 23.19
C GLU A 632 10.58 9.47 24.14
N TYR A 633 9.73 9.46 25.16
CA TYR A 633 9.84 10.41 26.27
C TYR A 633 11.13 10.19 27.04
N SER A 634 11.70 11.29 27.54
CA SER A 634 12.71 11.27 28.58
C SER A 634 12.21 10.51 29.80
N ASP A 635 13.14 10.07 30.65
CA ASP A 635 12.76 9.67 32.00
C ASP A 635 11.95 10.79 32.67
N THR A 636 10.92 10.40 33.42
CA THR A 636 10.11 11.35 34.15
C THR A 636 10.88 11.88 35.35
N PHE A 637 11.14 13.18 35.37
CA PHE A 637 11.76 13.84 36.52
C PHE A 637 10.73 14.52 37.39
N LYS A 638 11.08 14.70 38.67
CA LYS A 638 10.21 15.25 39.70
C LYS A 638 10.86 16.45 40.37
N PHE A 639 10.07 17.47 40.68
CA PHE A 639 10.50 18.60 41.49
C PHE A 639 9.36 19.11 42.39
N ILE A 640 9.72 19.73 43.52
CA ILE A 640 8.78 20.42 44.39
C ILE A 640 8.86 21.90 44.05
N PHE A 641 7.75 22.51 43.66
CA PHE A 641 7.72 23.93 43.33
C PHE A 641 7.68 24.78 44.61
N ASP A 642 8.71 25.59 44.86
CA ASP A 642 8.83 26.50 46.02
C ASP A 642 9.06 27.96 45.59
N GLY A 643 8.40 28.38 44.50
CA GLY A 643 8.56 29.72 43.94
C GLY A 643 9.98 29.98 43.46
N VAL A 644 10.53 31.16 43.78
CA VAL A 644 11.91 31.54 43.41
C VAL A 644 13.00 30.71 44.10
N LEU A 645 12.64 29.91 45.10
CA LEU A 645 13.55 29.00 45.81
C LEU A 645 13.46 27.56 45.30
N THR A 646 12.76 27.32 44.18
CA THR A 646 12.67 25.99 43.58
C THR A 646 14.07 25.52 43.16
N ASP A 647 14.53 24.42 43.77
CA ASP A 647 15.82 23.79 43.44
C ASP A 647 15.77 23.12 42.06
N ASP A 648 16.88 23.20 41.33
CA ASP A 648 17.09 22.43 40.10
C ASP A 648 17.35 20.95 40.48
N PRO A 649 16.46 20.00 40.12
CA PRO A 649 16.69 18.59 40.40
C PRO A 649 17.88 18.02 39.61
N PHE A 650 18.45 18.78 38.67
CA PHE A 650 19.57 18.39 37.83
C PHE A 650 20.92 19.02 38.26
N GLN A 651 20.93 19.95 39.24
CA GLN A 651 22.18 20.50 39.79
C GLN A 651 22.71 19.59 40.91
N GLU A 652 23.90 19.03 40.71
CA GLU A 652 24.65 18.35 41.79
C GLU A 652 25.15 19.40 42.79
N THR A 653 24.59 19.40 44.01
CA THR A 653 25.22 20.06 45.16
C THR A 653 26.14 19.07 45.87
N GLU A 654 27.40 19.48 46.07
CA GLU A 654 28.45 18.71 46.75
C GLU A 654 27.92 17.98 48.00
N LYS A 655 27.95 16.65 47.99
CA LYS A 655 27.89 15.84 49.20
C LYS A 655 29.23 15.12 49.36
N GLU A 656 29.83 15.32 50.53
CA GLU A 656 31.04 14.64 51.00
C GLU A 656 30.99 13.13 50.74
N ASP A 657 32.14 12.59 50.33
CA ASP A 657 32.39 11.18 50.07
C ASP A 657 31.91 10.28 51.23
N VAL A 658 30.90 9.46 50.96
CA VAL A 658 30.79 8.14 51.57
C VAL A 658 30.81 7.12 50.45
N VAL A 659 31.97 6.50 50.28
CA VAL A 659 32.14 5.33 49.41
C VAL A 659 31.26 4.20 49.95
N VAL A 660 30.16 3.91 49.26
CA VAL A 660 29.56 2.58 49.22
C VAL A 660 29.36 2.24 47.75
N ALA A 661 30.13 1.27 47.27
CA ALA A 661 29.90 0.68 45.96
C ALA A 661 28.52 -0.01 45.98
N ALA A 662 27.59 0.46 45.16
CA ALA A 662 26.37 -0.27 44.84
C ALA A 662 26.55 -0.89 43.45
N ASP A 663 26.67 -2.21 43.42
CA ASP A 663 26.61 -2.98 42.18
C ASP A 663 25.22 -2.80 41.58
N LYS A 664 25.16 -2.27 40.35
CA LYS A 664 23.92 -2.15 39.57
C LYS A 664 23.13 -3.47 39.59
N LEU A 665 21.83 -3.39 39.83
CA LEU A 665 20.88 -4.48 39.61
C LEU A 665 21.13 -5.06 38.20
N LYS A 666 21.51 -6.34 38.16
CA LYS A 666 21.82 -7.08 36.92
C LYS A 666 21.06 -8.39 36.94
N PHE A 667 20.05 -8.49 36.09
CA PHE A 667 19.36 -9.74 35.82
C PHE A 667 19.23 -10.01 34.31
N SER A 668 18.98 -11.27 34.00
CA SER A 668 18.57 -11.74 32.68
C SER A 668 17.34 -12.63 32.82
N VAL A 669 16.70 -12.97 31.70
CA VAL A 669 15.49 -13.79 31.71
C VAL A 669 15.64 -14.98 30.79
N HIS A 670 15.19 -16.16 31.24
CA HIS A 670 15.19 -17.37 30.45
C HIS A 670 13.95 -18.24 30.71
N PRO A 671 13.42 -18.97 29.71
CA PRO A 671 13.76 -18.85 28.29
C PRO A 671 13.23 -17.54 27.69
N ASN A 672 13.91 -17.03 26.67
CA ASN A 672 13.46 -15.90 25.86
C ASN A 672 13.87 -16.18 24.40
N PRO A 673 12.94 -16.59 23.51
CA PRO A 673 11.47 -16.57 23.66
C PRO A 673 10.90 -17.55 24.70
N THR A 674 9.71 -17.26 25.25
CA THR A 674 9.00 -18.06 26.26
C THR A 674 7.58 -18.46 25.80
N THR A 675 7.00 -19.49 26.40
CA THR A 675 5.61 -19.91 26.17
C THR A 675 4.77 -19.83 27.46
N ASP A 676 5.21 -20.37 28.59
CA ASP A 676 4.35 -20.43 29.79
C ASP A 676 4.90 -19.64 30.99
N GLN A 677 6.23 -19.52 31.09
CA GLN A 677 6.89 -18.92 32.24
C GLN A 677 8.29 -18.39 31.90
N ILE A 678 8.72 -17.40 32.67
CA ILE A 678 10.03 -16.78 32.57
C ILE A 678 10.71 -16.87 33.93
N THR A 679 11.92 -17.38 33.96
CA THR A 679 12.81 -17.39 35.12
C THR A 679 13.75 -16.19 35.04
N ILE A 680 13.93 -15.50 36.16
CA ILE A 680 14.86 -14.39 36.33
C ILE A 680 16.18 -14.93 36.87
N ASP A 681 17.23 -14.77 36.07
CA ASP A 681 18.61 -15.10 36.41
C ASP A 681 19.35 -13.84 36.87
N GLY A 682 19.46 -13.66 38.19
CA GLY A 682 20.20 -12.58 38.82
C GLY A 682 20.00 -12.58 40.34
N PRO A 683 20.90 -11.96 41.13
CA PRO A 683 20.69 -11.81 42.56
C PRO A 683 19.56 -10.80 42.80
N LEU A 684 18.39 -11.28 43.22
CA LEU A 684 17.27 -10.45 43.66
C LEU A 684 17.10 -10.61 45.17
N GLY A 685 16.86 -9.51 45.87
CA GLY A 685 16.50 -9.52 47.29
C GLY A 685 14.99 -9.67 47.52
N ASP A 686 14.61 -9.81 48.80
CA ASP A 686 13.25 -10.16 49.22
C ASP A 686 12.21 -9.05 48.93
N ASN A 687 12.67 -7.83 48.65
CA ASN A 687 11.84 -6.67 48.37
C ASN A 687 11.65 -6.40 46.87
N ALA A 688 12.28 -7.18 46.00
CA ALA A 688 12.16 -7.03 44.55
C ALA A 688 10.72 -7.26 44.06
N TYR A 689 10.24 -6.35 43.20
CA TYR A 689 8.96 -6.49 42.51
C TYR A 689 9.13 -6.29 41.01
N TYR A 690 8.23 -6.89 40.22
CA TYR A 690 8.26 -6.81 38.78
C TYR A 690 7.01 -6.16 38.20
N SER A 691 7.16 -5.60 37.00
CA SER A 691 6.04 -5.25 36.11
C SER A 691 6.28 -5.81 34.71
N ILE A 692 5.20 -6.21 34.03
CA ILE A 692 5.21 -6.56 32.61
C ILE A 692 4.30 -5.58 31.89
N VAL A 693 4.83 -4.94 30.85
CA VAL A 693 4.11 -4.03 29.97
C VAL A 693 4.09 -4.55 28.53
N SER A 694 3.02 -4.25 27.80
CA SER A 694 2.94 -4.48 26.34
C SER A 694 3.95 -3.61 25.59
N SER A 695 4.18 -3.91 24.31
CA SER A 695 4.92 -3.03 23.39
C SER A 695 4.33 -1.62 23.25
N THR A 696 3.03 -1.46 23.55
CA THR A 696 2.32 -0.18 23.57
C THR A 696 2.33 0.51 24.94
N GLY A 697 3.12 0.00 25.90
CA GLY A 697 3.29 0.58 27.24
C GLY A 697 2.16 0.30 28.23
N THR A 698 1.19 -0.56 27.89
CA THR A 698 0.09 -0.92 28.80
C THR A 698 0.60 -1.86 29.89
N LEU A 699 0.36 -1.55 31.17
CA LEU A 699 0.68 -2.44 32.29
C LEU A 699 -0.24 -3.67 32.27
N LEU A 700 0.35 -4.85 32.09
CA LEU A 700 -0.38 -6.13 31.99
C LEU A 700 -0.28 -6.94 33.29
N LYS A 701 0.88 -6.93 33.95
CA LYS A 701 1.12 -7.73 35.16
C LYS A 701 2.07 -7.05 36.11
N LYS A 702 1.90 -7.28 37.42
CA LYS A 702 2.87 -6.89 38.46
C LYS A 702 2.83 -7.86 39.63
N GLY A 703 3.96 -8.05 40.31
CA GLY A 703 4.05 -8.98 41.44
C GLY A 703 5.39 -8.92 42.16
N ARG A 704 5.59 -9.75 43.20
CA ARG A 704 6.91 -9.92 43.82
C ARG A 704 7.80 -10.78 42.92
N ALA A 705 9.06 -10.39 42.79
CA ALA A 705 10.07 -11.11 42.00
C ALA A 705 10.85 -12.15 42.82
N ALA A 706 10.62 -12.21 44.14
CA ALA A 706 11.33 -13.09 45.10
C ALA A 706 11.22 -14.61 44.86
N TYR A 707 10.46 -15.07 43.85
CA TYR A 707 10.31 -16.49 43.50
C TYR A 707 11.05 -16.88 42.22
N ASN A 708 11.78 -15.94 41.60
CA ASN A 708 12.49 -16.04 40.31
C ASN A 708 11.64 -16.45 39.10
N ASP A 709 10.52 -17.16 39.25
CA ASP A 709 9.64 -17.58 38.15
C ASP A 709 8.39 -16.70 38.05
N ILE A 710 8.16 -16.15 36.86
CA ILE A 710 6.98 -15.37 36.49
C ILE A 710 6.20 -16.13 35.42
N LYS A 711 4.96 -16.51 35.75
CA LYS A 711 4.02 -17.09 34.76
C LYS A 711 3.55 -16.03 33.77
N VAL A 712 3.57 -16.36 32.49
CA VAL A 712 3.15 -15.50 31.37
C VAL A 712 2.25 -16.25 30.37
N ASP A 713 1.73 -17.41 30.76
CA ASP A 713 0.77 -18.23 30.00
C ASP A 713 -0.56 -17.51 29.70
N ASP A 714 -0.88 -16.49 30.50
CA ASP A 714 -2.03 -15.61 30.35
C ASP A 714 -1.82 -14.45 29.36
N LEU A 715 -0.59 -14.22 28.89
CA LEU A 715 -0.28 -13.19 27.89
C LEU A 715 -0.47 -13.75 26.47
N SER A 716 -1.01 -12.92 25.56
CA SER A 716 -1.05 -13.23 24.13
C SER A 716 0.36 -13.33 23.54
N SER A 717 0.52 -13.99 22.38
CA SER A 717 1.81 -13.98 21.67
C SER A 717 2.21 -12.55 21.28
N GLY A 718 3.47 -12.16 21.51
CA GLY A 718 3.92 -10.79 21.27
C GLY A 718 5.19 -10.38 22.02
N PHE A 719 5.58 -9.11 21.86
CA PHE A 719 6.72 -8.50 22.54
C PHE A 719 6.30 -7.80 23.83
N TYR A 720 7.07 -8.03 24.89
CA TYR A 720 6.81 -7.50 26.22
C TYR A 720 8.09 -6.96 26.84
N SER A 721 7.95 -6.00 27.75
CA SER A 721 9.06 -5.54 28.60
C SER A 721 8.78 -5.97 30.04
N LEU A 722 9.72 -6.72 30.63
CA LEU A 722 9.75 -7.05 32.05
C LEU A 722 10.70 -6.08 32.76
N THR A 723 10.20 -5.34 33.74
CA THR A 723 11.02 -4.47 34.59
C THR A 723 11.05 -5.03 36.00
N ILE A 724 12.26 -5.14 36.59
CA ILE A 724 12.45 -5.44 38.01
C ILE A 724 12.83 -4.16 38.74
N PHE A 725 12.24 -3.97 39.92
CA PHE A 725 12.46 -2.85 40.82
C PHE A 725 12.93 -3.38 42.17
N GLU A 726 14.03 -2.85 42.68
CA GLU A 726 14.57 -3.22 43.99
C GLU A 726 15.38 -2.04 44.58
N ASP A 727 15.08 -1.68 45.83
CA ASP A 727 15.79 -0.63 46.60
C ASP A 727 16.05 0.70 45.86
N GLY A 728 15.12 1.07 44.97
CA GLY A 728 15.18 2.33 44.19
C GLY A 728 15.88 2.19 42.83
N GLU A 729 16.43 1.03 42.50
CA GLU A 729 16.95 0.70 41.18
C GLU A 729 15.89 -0.01 40.32
N GLN A 730 15.97 0.17 39.01
CA GLN A 730 15.17 -0.57 38.04
C GLN A 730 16.01 -1.02 36.84
N GLN A 731 15.73 -2.21 36.33
CA GLN A 731 16.28 -2.68 35.06
C GLN A 731 15.17 -3.37 34.27
N SER A 732 15.17 -3.15 32.95
CA SER A 732 14.19 -3.72 32.03
C SER A 732 14.86 -4.68 31.04
N VAL A 733 14.17 -5.77 30.75
CA VAL A 733 14.53 -6.72 29.70
C VAL A 733 13.33 -6.99 28.82
N LYS A 734 13.53 -6.96 27.50
CA LYS A 734 12.51 -7.35 26.53
C LYS A 734 12.46 -8.87 26.41
N PHE A 735 11.25 -9.43 26.36
CA PHE A 735 11.05 -10.84 26.06
C PHE A 735 9.94 -11.07 25.04
N ILE A 736 10.02 -12.20 24.34
CA ILE A 736 9.05 -12.63 23.33
C ILE A 736 8.20 -13.75 23.93
N LYS A 737 6.88 -13.58 23.92
CA LYS A 737 5.90 -14.64 24.21
C LYS A 737 5.47 -15.27 22.90
N ASN A 738 5.71 -16.57 22.75
CA ASN A 738 5.26 -17.38 21.62
C ASN A 738 3.80 -17.81 21.78
#